data_AF-A0A9D4XLG4-F1
#
_entry.id   AF-A0A9D4XLG4-F1
#
_cell.length_a   1.000
_cell.length_b   1.000
_cell.length_c   1.000
_cell.angle_alpha   90.00
_cell.angle_beta   90.00
_cell.angle_gamma   90.00
#
_symmetry.space_group_name_H-M   'P 1'
#
loop_
_entity.id
_entity.type
_entity.pdbx_description
1 polymer ?
#
loop_
_entity_poly.entity_id
_entity_poly.type
_entity_poly.pdbx_seq_one_letter_code
_entity_poly.pdbx_strand_id
1 'polypeptide(L)'
;MHVISIFFVSLIFTLTLKAEATNTNSSYPLTFQSFHVPQIQQRDVFISFRGPGIRHGFLAHLVEALSQKKITFFIDNKLIKGDEIAESLVQAIETSSISLVIFSENYASSSWCLDELVKIVECREKKGQVLFPVFYKVDPTIVRHQNGTYGIHFDEHEMKYNSNKVQRWRYALKKAADVNGFHSSNYLNDAELIKEIVKNVLKRLDQVRQFSSKQLVGIGKQISQVESLLQLDSQDVRVIGIWGMNGIGKTTIAQVIYDMLYSDYEGSYFKAEVRKEWKTHGHVYLKKDLFSTLLGEQDLKIDTQHGLPYFVERRLRRMKVLVVLDDVNDPQQLETLIGNLDWFGKGSRIIVTTGDKQVLAKMVAANDIYEVKALNSDDSLSLFNLHAFEQNQTYEMEYYDLSKKIVKYANGIPLVLTILGQHLHGQDKSIWKSKLKKLKKAPVKKVHDIIKMSYNDLDRHEQRILLDIGCFLDGLHLKVDDINLLLNDRSDSMGFELERLKNKALITISPDDVVSMHNIIQETAWEIVREESDNDPGHQSHLIDPSDIYEVLENNKGSKAIRSIATDLSITKDLKLNPDVFSMMNKLQYLDIYSKGYYYAFLQFPRNLYLPQGLESLPNELKYLRWAYYPLESLPSKFTAENLVVLNLQCSQVKKLWHEEKDAVNLKELVLSLSSNLVELPDLSRAKNLATIDLRACVRLTSIHPSVFSLNKLEKLDLGGCFSLTSLKSNIHLSSLRYLSLAGCIALEEFSVTSKEMVYLNLEFTGIRKLPSSIGVQKKLEKLLLSHSYIENLPKSIRHLSMLRRLELRNCWNLRSLPRLPLSLITLDASGCVSLENVTFPSTSLQMLKENKTRVAFWNCLKLDQHSLKEIELNAQINMMKLAHKQISTSSNDHDYDAQGTYVYPGSSVPKWLMYRTKSDSMTINLSFVNHSSDQLAFIFCFIVPQIESQGFILRFNISVDGEDENIQVYLDRPSLGIKSDHVYLMCDQGLSRYLNSRVKHRSKFRIKVTVESRTPISGYMPVMLLRGVGVSPINSSQYHNFIQHMEIIAEGPTYLPGRVIYVLFTIYIGLLIKIIFQWF
;
A
#
# COMPACT_ATOMS: atom_id res chain seq x y z
N MET A 1 -0.93 60.26 -44.26
CA MET A 1 -2.37 59.90 -44.22
C MET A 1 -2.77 60.02 -42.76
N HIS A 2 -3.38 61.13 -42.35
CA HIS A 2 -4.81 61.49 -42.51
C HIS A 2 -5.69 60.71 -41.51
N VAL A 3 -6.21 61.34 -40.43
CA VAL A 3 -7.35 62.31 -40.36
C VAL A 3 -8.68 61.53 -40.43
N ILE A 4 -9.66 61.65 -39.52
CA ILE A 4 -10.06 62.70 -38.53
C ILE A 4 -10.65 62.02 -37.25
N SER A 5 -10.98 62.62 -36.09
CA SER A 5 -10.33 63.56 -35.13
C SER A 5 -11.28 63.77 -33.91
N ILE A 6 -10.83 64.47 -32.83
CA ILE A 6 -11.64 65.31 -31.89
C ILE A 6 -12.55 64.56 -30.86
N PHE A 7 -12.75 64.96 -29.57
CA PHE A 7 -12.32 66.13 -28.76
C PHE A 7 -11.90 65.70 -27.31
N PHE A 8 -10.84 66.35 -26.79
CA PHE A 8 -10.68 67.07 -25.50
C PHE A 8 -11.57 66.78 -24.25
N VAL A 9 -11.19 67.13 -23.01
CA VAL A 9 -9.89 67.25 -22.27
C VAL A 9 -10.22 67.71 -20.83
N SER A 10 -9.46 67.24 -19.83
CA SER A 10 -9.06 68.08 -18.69
C SER A 10 -7.82 67.46 -18.02
N LEU A 11 -6.66 68.09 -18.23
CA LEU A 11 -5.36 67.70 -17.68
C LEU A 11 -4.84 68.85 -16.82
N ILE A 12 -3.95 68.54 -15.85
CA ILE A 12 -2.98 69.37 -15.09
C ILE A 12 -3.09 68.95 -13.59
N PHE A 13 -2.03 68.69 -12.83
CA PHE A 13 -0.59 69.03 -12.98
C PHE A 13 0.34 67.80 -13.04
N THR A 14 1.61 68.03 -13.38
CA THR A 14 2.60 67.02 -13.81
C THR A 14 3.58 66.53 -12.72
N LEU A 15 4.18 65.36 -12.97
CA LEU A 15 5.34 64.76 -12.28
C LEU A 15 6.60 65.66 -12.21
N THR A 16 7.41 65.48 -11.16
CA THR A 16 8.90 65.50 -11.11
C THR A 16 9.35 65.31 -9.64
N LEU A 17 10.50 64.73 -9.25
CA LEU A 17 11.48 63.84 -9.91
C LEU A 17 12.26 63.05 -8.80
N LYS A 18 13.12 62.09 -9.16
CA LYS A 18 14.02 61.34 -8.24
C LYS A 18 15.49 61.75 -8.41
N ALA A 19 16.19 62.01 -7.31
CA ALA A 19 17.65 61.86 -7.09
C ALA A 19 17.91 62.11 -5.58
N GLU A 20 18.36 61.15 -4.77
CA GLU A 20 19.76 60.69 -4.60
C GLU A 20 20.69 61.67 -3.86
N ALA A 21 20.99 61.35 -2.59
CA ALA A 21 22.33 61.49 -1.97
C ALA A 21 22.34 60.77 -0.61
N THR A 22 23.41 60.02 -0.31
CA THR A 22 23.65 59.45 1.02
C THR A 22 24.46 60.42 1.89
N ASN A 23 24.10 60.57 3.16
CA ASN A 23 25.09 60.83 4.20
C ASN A 23 24.59 60.44 5.59
N THR A 24 25.50 59.97 6.44
CA THR A 24 25.21 59.56 7.82
C THR A 24 25.59 60.68 8.78
N ASN A 25 24.76 60.94 9.79
CA ASN A 25 25.24 61.15 11.16
C ASN A 25 24.11 61.14 12.20
N SER A 26 24.52 61.14 13.46
CA SER A 26 23.80 60.60 14.61
C SER A 26 22.78 61.53 15.30
N SER A 27 21.74 60.87 15.82
CA SER A 27 21.19 61.02 17.19
C SER A 27 20.10 62.04 17.54
N TYR A 28 19.27 61.58 18.49
CA TYR A 28 18.21 62.22 19.28
C TYR A 28 16.85 62.47 18.61
N PRO A 29 15.73 62.36 19.38
CA PRO A 29 14.45 61.93 18.80
C PRO A 29 13.42 63.07 18.72
N LEU A 30 12.77 63.19 17.57
CA LEU A 30 11.55 63.99 17.44
C LEU A 30 10.32 63.14 17.76
N THR A 31 9.66 63.46 18.86
CA THR A 31 8.40 62.86 19.28
C THR A 31 7.28 63.19 18.29
N PHE A 32 6.86 62.22 17.48
CA PHE A 32 5.56 62.28 16.83
C PHE A 32 4.47 61.84 17.82
N GLN A 33 3.44 62.68 17.98
CA GLN A 33 2.28 62.36 18.80
C GLN A 33 1.52 61.19 18.18
N SER A 34 1.50 60.05 18.86
CA SER A 34 0.64 58.93 18.48
C SER A 34 -0.82 59.32 18.70
N PHE A 35 -1.62 59.35 17.63
CA PHE A 35 -3.08 59.35 17.75
C PHE A 35 -3.50 58.03 18.44
N HIS A 36 -3.80 58.12 19.74
CA HIS A 36 -4.31 57.00 20.51
C HIS A 36 -5.76 56.69 20.08
N VAL A 37 -5.90 55.83 19.08
CA VAL A 37 -7.10 54.98 18.98
C VAL A 37 -7.07 54.05 20.20
N PRO A 38 -8.13 54.01 21.04
CA PRO A 38 -8.17 53.10 22.17
C PRO A 38 -8.10 51.64 21.72
N GLN A 39 -7.13 50.88 22.22
CA GLN A 39 -7.14 49.43 22.07
C GLN A 39 -8.29 48.86 22.90
N ILE A 40 -9.38 48.47 22.22
CA ILE A 40 -10.52 47.81 22.85
C ILE A 40 -10.04 46.45 23.37
N GLN A 41 -9.90 46.33 24.69
CA GLN A 41 -9.52 45.06 25.33
C GLN A 41 -10.69 44.08 25.26
N GLN A 42 -10.62 43.15 24.29
CA GLN A 42 -11.48 41.97 24.25
C GLN A 42 -11.37 41.19 25.58
N ARG A 43 -12.50 40.66 26.05
CA ARG A 43 -12.59 39.89 27.31
C ARG A 43 -13.14 38.50 27.04
N ASP A 44 -12.76 37.51 27.84
CA ASP A 44 -13.31 36.17 27.72
C ASP A 44 -14.71 36.09 28.35
N VAL A 45 -14.90 36.71 29.53
CA VAL A 45 -16.14 36.59 30.34
C VAL A 45 -16.65 37.94 30.87
N PHE A 46 -17.90 38.31 30.56
CA PHE A 46 -18.65 39.35 31.29
C PHE A 46 -19.41 38.72 32.47
N ILE A 47 -19.38 39.34 33.66
CA ILE A 47 -20.07 38.84 34.86
C ILE A 47 -21.08 39.87 35.36
N SER A 48 -22.38 39.60 35.16
CA SER A 48 -23.47 40.35 35.79
C SER A 48 -23.95 39.64 37.07
N PHE A 49 -24.20 40.40 38.13
CA PHE A 49 -24.63 39.87 39.43
C PHE A 49 -25.26 40.97 40.29
N ARG A 50 -26.02 40.56 41.31
CA ARG A 50 -26.58 41.49 42.31
C ARG A 50 -26.70 40.81 43.67
N GLY A 51 -26.41 41.54 44.74
CA GLY A 51 -26.60 41.08 46.12
C GLY A 51 -25.39 41.39 47.02
N PRO A 52 -25.58 41.98 48.22
CA PRO A 52 -24.48 42.34 49.11
C PRO A 52 -23.57 41.16 49.48
N GLY A 53 -24.16 40.00 49.82
CA GLY A 53 -23.44 38.81 50.25
C GLY A 53 -22.74 38.02 49.14
N ILE A 54 -23.05 38.28 47.85
CA ILE A 54 -22.41 37.57 46.74
C ILE A 54 -21.00 38.13 46.45
N ARG A 55 -20.85 39.46 46.52
CA ARG A 55 -19.60 40.16 46.14
C ARG A 55 -18.37 39.70 46.93
N HIS A 56 -18.54 39.45 48.23
CA HIS A 56 -17.45 39.13 49.17
C HIS A 56 -17.40 37.64 49.55
N GLY A 57 -18.23 36.80 48.92
CA GLY A 57 -18.22 35.35 49.07
C GLY A 57 -18.06 34.68 47.72
N PHE A 58 -19.14 34.05 47.23
CA PHE A 58 -19.18 33.29 45.97
C PHE A 58 -18.47 33.97 44.78
N LEU A 59 -18.74 35.27 44.54
CA LEU A 59 -18.11 35.98 43.41
C LEU A 59 -16.60 36.15 43.61
N ALA A 60 -16.12 36.42 44.83
CA ALA A 60 -14.70 36.61 45.09
C ALA A 60 -13.91 35.33 44.77
N HIS A 61 -14.37 34.17 45.24
CA HIS A 61 -13.75 32.88 44.96
C HIS A 61 -13.88 32.45 43.49
N LEU A 62 -15.00 32.78 42.83
CA LEU A 62 -15.15 32.53 41.39
C LEU A 62 -14.17 33.37 40.56
N VAL A 63 -14.03 34.65 40.89
CA VAL A 63 -13.11 35.59 40.24
C VAL A 63 -11.67 35.18 40.48
N GLU A 64 -11.33 34.74 41.69
CA GLU A 64 -10.03 34.15 42.03
C GLU A 64 -9.75 32.91 41.17
N ALA A 65 -10.69 31.96 41.06
CA ALA A 65 -10.53 30.75 40.26
C ALA A 65 -10.38 31.04 38.75
N LEU A 66 -11.10 32.03 38.22
CA LEU A 66 -10.92 32.53 36.85
C LEU A 66 -9.53 33.17 36.66
N SER A 67 -9.06 33.98 37.62
CA SER A 67 -7.71 34.57 37.61
C SER A 67 -6.60 33.52 37.67
N GLN A 68 -6.74 32.50 38.53
CA GLN A 68 -5.79 31.37 38.62
C GLN A 68 -5.69 30.61 37.29
N LYS A 69 -6.78 30.54 36.50
CA LYS A 69 -6.80 29.98 35.15
C LYS A 69 -6.47 30.99 34.03
N LYS A 70 -6.02 32.20 34.38
CA LYS A 70 -5.65 33.30 33.46
C LYS A 70 -6.75 33.74 32.48
N ILE A 71 -8.01 33.55 32.85
CA ILE A 71 -9.18 33.94 32.06
C ILE A 71 -9.42 35.44 32.27
N THR A 72 -9.55 36.21 31.19
CA THR A 72 -9.83 37.65 31.27
C THR A 72 -11.32 37.90 31.45
N PHE A 73 -11.70 38.65 32.49
CA PHE A 73 -13.10 38.92 32.79
C PHE A 73 -13.39 40.42 32.98
N PHE A 74 -14.66 40.77 32.91
CA PHE A 74 -15.20 42.06 33.33
C PHE A 74 -16.28 41.83 34.40
N ILE A 75 -16.29 42.66 35.44
CA ILE A 75 -17.23 42.60 36.57
C ILE A 75 -17.79 44.02 36.76
N ASP A 76 -19.10 44.19 36.92
CA ASP A 76 -19.66 45.47 37.36
C ASP A 76 -19.08 45.85 38.74
N ASN A 77 -18.25 46.91 38.76
CA ASN A 77 -17.47 47.32 39.92
C ASN A 77 -17.71 48.78 40.38
N LYS A 78 -19.00 49.16 40.43
CA LYS A 78 -19.59 50.28 41.21
C LYS A 78 -19.42 51.72 40.66
N LEU A 79 -20.46 52.52 40.95
CA LEU A 79 -20.59 53.99 40.88
C LEU A 79 -20.71 54.53 39.44
N ILE A 80 -21.53 55.55 39.14
CA ILE A 80 -22.18 56.60 39.97
C ILE A 80 -23.73 56.56 39.82
N LYS A 81 -24.49 57.31 40.64
CA LYS A 81 -25.93 57.55 40.44
C LYS A 81 -26.17 58.60 39.33
N GLY A 82 -26.87 58.24 38.26
CA GLY A 82 -27.41 59.19 37.27
C GLY A 82 -27.44 58.61 35.86
N ASP A 83 -28.64 58.41 35.33
CA ASP A 83 -28.96 58.05 33.94
C ASP A 83 -28.28 56.80 33.35
N GLU A 84 -28.19 56.72 32.02
CA GLU A 84 -28.25 55.46 31.25
C GLU A 84 -26.98 54.58 31.30
N ILE A 85 -27.08 53.35 30.77
CA ILE A 85 -25.97 52.38 30.74
C ILE A 85 -24.74 53.02 30.08
N ALA A 86 -23.65 53.14 30.83
CA ALA A 86 -22.40 53.68 30.30
C ALA A 86 -21.94 52.90 29.06
N GLU A 87 -21.56 53.62 28.00
CA GLU A 87 -21.22 53.01 26.70
C GLU A 87 -20.10 51.96 26.83
N SER A 88 -19.13 52.20 27.72
CA SER A 88 -18.06 51.25 28.06
C SER A 88 -18.56 49.90 28.61
N LEU A 89 -19.71 49.87 29.30
CA LEU A 89 -20.32 48.66 29.82
C LEU A 89 -21.08 47.92 28.71
N VAL A 90 -21.78 48.66 27.84
CA VAL A 90 -22.38 48.10 26.61
C VAL A 90 -21.30 47.46 25.72
N GLN A 91 -20.16 48.14 25.55
CA GLN A 91 -18.98 47.61 24.84
C GLN A 91 -18.37 46.40 25.55
N ALA A 92 -18.28 46.38 26.88
CA ALA A 92 -17.78 45.23 27.64
C ALA A 92 -18.68 43.98 27.48
N ILE A 93 -20.00 44.14 27.45
CA ILE A 93 -20.93 43.06 27.09
C ILE A 93 -20.71 42.65 25.63
N GLU A 94 -20.67 43.60 24.70
CA GLU A 94 -20.60 43.33 23.25
C GLU A 94 -19.28 42.72 22.76
N THR A 95 -18.21 42.82 23.54
CA THR A 95 -16.85 42.30 23.23
C THR A 95 -16.47 41.04 24.01
N SER A 96 -17.31 40.60 24.96
CA SER A 96 -17.07 39.38 25.73
C SER A 96 -17.51 38.12 24.97
N SER A 97 -16.74 37.03 25.04
CA SER A 97 -17.12 35.75 24.42
C SER A 97 -18.23 35.01 25.17
N ILE A 98 -18.25 35.13 26.49
CA ILE A 98 -19.21 34.48 27.40
C ILE A 98 -19.80 35.55 28.33
N SER A 99 -21.09 35.48 28.57
CA SER A 99 -21.79 36.26 29.61
C SER A 99 -22.27 35.31 30.72
N LEU A 100 -21.73 35.49 31.92
CA LEU A 100 -22.13 34.79 33.14
C LEU A 100 -23.11 35.67 33.92
N VAL A 101 -24.29 35.16 34.23
CA VAL A 101 -25.33 35.91 34.96
C VAL A 101 -25.65 35.21 36.27
N ILE A 102 -25.27 35.81 37.39
CA ILE A 102 -25.50 35.27 38.73
C ILE A 102 -26.82 35.81 39.26
N PHE A 103 -27.89 35.04 39.02
CA PHE A 103 -29.21 35.30 39.58
C PHE A 103 -29.22 35.04 41.09
N SER A 104 -29.88 35.95 41.81
CA SER A 104 -30.07 35.91 43.26
C SER A 104 -31.44 36.48 43.58
N GLU A 105 -31.95 36.20 44.78
CA GLU A 105 -33.21 36.74 45.30
C GLU A 105 -33.44 38.24 45.04
N ASN A 106 -32.37 39.05 45.07
CA ASN A 106 -32.41 40.49 44.94
C ASN A 106 -31.98 41.00 43.54
N TYR A 107 -31.87 40.14 42.52
CA TYR A 107 -31.43 40.56 41.18
C TYR A 107 -32.41 41.52 40.50
N ALA A 108 -33.71 41.21 40.54
CA ALA A 108 -34.75 42.04 39.94
C ALA A 108 -34.88 43.44 40.57
N SER A 109 -34.36 43.66 41.79
CA SER A 109 -34.37 44.97 42.46
C SER A 109 -33.61 46.06 41.69
N SER A 110 -32.77 45.69 40.72
CA SER A 110 -31.86 46.59 40.00
C SER A 110 -32.23 46.69 38.54
N SER A 111 -32.85 47.80 38.15
CA SER A 111 -33.11 48.14 36.74
C SER A 111 -31.85 48.06 35.88
N TRP A 112 -30.68 48.39 36.45
CA TRP A 112 -29.38 48.26 35.80
C TRP A 112 -29.04 46.80 35.43
N CYS A 113 -29.21 45.85 36.35
CA CYS A 113 -28.92 44.43 36.10
C CYS A 113 -29.95 43.80 35.15
N LEU A 114 -31.15 44.39 35.03
CA LEU A 114 -32.16 44.02 34.04
C LEU A 114 -31.86 44.61 32.66
N ASP A 115 -31.34 45.84 32.60
CA ASP A 115 -30.87 46.49 31.36
C ASP A 115 -29.62 45.80 30.79
N GLU A 116 -28.67 45.41 31.64
CA GLU A 116 -27.55 44.52 31.29
C GLU A 116 -28.06 43.19 30.72
N LEU A 117 -29.05 42.57 31.36
CA LEU A 117 -29.58 41.29 30.92
C LEU A 117 -30.28 41.39 29.55
N VAL A 118 -31.01 42.49 29.29
CA VAL A 118 -31.55 42.80 27.96
C VAL A 118 -30.43 42.89 26.92
N LYS A 119 -29.30 43.53 27.25
CA LYS A 119 -28.17 43.63 26.34
C LYS A 119 -27.46 42.28 26.11
N ILE A 120 -27.31 41.46 27.16
CA ILE A 120 -26.75 40.11 27.07
C ILE A 120 -27.64 39.20 26.20
N VAL A 121 -28.97 39.25 26.38
CA VAL A 121 -29.92 38.50 25.55
C VAL A 121 -29.88 38.99 24.09
N GLU A 122 -29.77 40.30 23.84
CA GLU A 122 -29.56 40.84 22.49
C GLU A 122 -28.24 40.32 21.87
N CYS A 123 -27.13 40.33 22.62
CA CYS A 123 -25.83 39.84 22.13
C CYS A 123 -25.86 38.34 21.84
N ARG A 124 -26.61 37.56 22.64
CA ARG A 124 -26.86 36.14 22.37
C ARG A 124 -27.69 35.93 21.11
N GLU A 125 -28.80 36.66 20.95
CA GLU A 125 -29.72 36.49 19.81
C GLU A 125 -29.15 37.05 18.49
N LYS A 126 -28.30 38.09 18.53
CA LYS A 126 -27.70 38.73 17.33
C LYS A 126 -26.26 38.30 17.00
N LYS A 127 -25.42 38.05 18.01
CA LYS A 127 -23.98 37.73 17.84
C LYS A 127 -23.61 36.29 18.23
N GLY A 128 -24.57 35.49 18.70
CA GLY A 128 -24.32 34.12 19.15
C GLY A 128 -23.54 34.01 20.47
N GLN A 129 -23.44 35.10 21.25
CA GLN A 129 -22.75 35.12 22.54
C GLN A 129 -23.30 34.04 23.48
N VAL A 130 -22.41 33.37 24.20
CA VAL A 130 -22.79 32.32 25.15
C VAL A 130 -23.32 32.94 26.43
N LEU A 131 -24.46 32.46 26.91
CA LEU A 131 -25.03 32.81 28.22
C LEU A 131 -24.95 31.62 29.15
N PHE A 132 -24.33 31.79 30.32
CA PHE A 132 -24.36 30.84 31.43
C PHE A 132 -25.10 31.48 32.62
N PRO A 133 -26.36 31.10 32.90
CA PRO A 133 -27.04 31.53 34.10
C PRO A 133 -26.61 30.68 35.31
N VAL A 134 -26.40 31.33 36.44
CA VAL A 134 -26.11 30.72 37.75
C VAL A 134 -27.22 31.12 38.70
N PHE A 135 -28.09 30.17 39.04
CA PHE A 135 -29.19 30.35 39.98
C PHE A 135 -28.65 30.10 41.39
N TYR A 136 -28.11 31.18 42.00
CA TYR A 136 -27.47 31.12 43.30
C TYR A 136 -28.48 31.45 44.41
N LYS A 137 -28.92 30.41 45.12
CA LYS A 137 -29.89 30.47 46.22
C LYS A 137 -31.24 31.10 45.81
N VAL A 138 -31.63 30.88 44.54
CA VAL A 138 -32.93 31.22 43.95
C VAL A 138 -33.35 30.10 42.99
N ASP A 139 -34.64 29.80 42.89
CA ASP A 139 -35.14 28.80 41.94
C ASP A 139 -35.35 29.41 40.54
N PRO A 140 -34.95 28.75 39.43
CA PRO A 140 -35.14 29.28 38.07
C PRO A 140 -36.59 29.58 37.71
N THR A 141 -37.59 28.91 38.29
CA THR A 141 -39.01 29.20 38.03
C THR A 141 -39.42 30.58 38.56
N ILE A 142 -38.86 31.00 39.69
CA ILE A 142 -39.03 32.37 40.25
C ILE A 142 -38.50 33.39 39.24
N VAL A 143 -37.32 33.14 38.67
CA VAL A 143 -36.68 33.99 37.65
C VAL A 143 -37.48 34.00 36.33
N ARG A 144 -37.91 32.81 35.85
CA ARG A 144 -38.62 32.59 34.57
C ARG A 144 -40.00 33.22 34.52
N HIS A 145 -40.74 33.16 35.63
CA HIS A 145 -42.11 33.64 35.73
C HIS A 145 -42.23 34.99 36.46
N GLN A 146 -41.14 35.51 37.03
CA GLN A 146 -41.11 36.72 37.87
C GLN A 146 -42.12 36.65 39.02
N ASN A 147 -42.11 35.53 39.75
CA ASN A 147 -42.95 35.32 40.94
C ASN A 147 -42.18 35.69 42.22
N GLY A 148 -42.83 35.65 43.39
CA GLY A 148 -42.17 35.87 44.69
C GLY A 148 -41.48 37.23 44.80
N THR A 149 -40.24 37.26 45.31
CA THR A 149 -39.44 38.50 45.42
C THR A 149 -39.16 39.17 44.09
N TYR A 150 -39.04 38.41 42.99
CA TYR A 150 -38.94 38.99 41.65
C TYR A 150 -40.23 39.68 41.24
N GLY A 151 -41.40 39.12 41.60
CA GLY A 151 -42.70 39.75 41.34
C GLY A 151 -42.83 41.10 42.02
N ILE A 152 -42.55 41.16 43.33
CA ILE A 152 -42.59 42.40 44.14
C ILE A 152 -41.74 43.50 43.48
N HIS A 153 -40.51 43.20 43.07
CA HIS A 153 -39.65 44.18 42.39
C HIS A 153 -40.16 44.58 41.00
N PHE A 154 -40.87 43.71 40.28
CA PHE A 154 -41.51 44.08 39.02
C PHE A 154 -42.72 44.99 39.23
N ASP A 155 -43.50 44.80 40.29
CA ASP A 155 -44.59 45.71 40.65
C ASP A 155 -44.04 47.12 40.98
N GLU A 156 -42.92 47.19 41.73
CA GLU A 156 -42.18 48.45 41.98
C GLU A 156 -41.68 49.12 40.67
N HIS A 157 -41.22 48.32 39.70
CA HIS A 157 -40.75 48.83 38.41
C HIS A 157 -41.90 49.29 37.50
N GLU A 158 -43.06 48.64 37.52
CA GLU A 158 -44.24 49.02 36.72
C GLU A 158 -44.86 50.34 37.20
N MET A 159 -44.70 50.71 38.47
CA MET A 159 -45.03 52.05 38.98
C MET A 159 -44.04 53.15 38.55
N LYS A 160 -42.85 52.78 38.05
CA LYS A 160 -41.70 53.70 37.88
C LYS A 160 -41.17 53.85 36.45
N TYR A 161 -41.38 52.84 35.61
CA TYR A 161 -40.85 52.78 34.24
C TYR A 161 -41.96 52.48 33.24
N ASN A 162 -41.78 52.90 31.98
CA ASN A 162 -42.78 52.64 30.95
C ASN A 162 -42.93 51.13 30.65
N SER A 163 -44.16 50.72 30.34
CA SER A 163 -44.51 49.30 30.11
C SER A 163 -43.60 48.60 29.09
N ASN A 164 -43.20 49.27 28.00
CA ASN A 164 -42.30 48.70 26.99
C ASN A 164 -40.94 48.31 27.60
N LYS A 165 -40.34 49.17 28.44
CA LYS A 165 -39.08 48.85 29.12
C LYS A 165 -39.23 47.65 30.07
N VAL A 166 -40.31 47.60 30.85
CA VAL A 166 -40.57 46.48 31.75
C VAL A 166 -40.82 45.17 30.99
N GLN A 167 -41.57 45.19 29.89
CA GLN A 167 -41.80 44.00 29.06
C GLN A 167 -40.49 43.47 28.44
N ARG A 168 -39.55 44.35 28.06
CA ARG A 168 -38.20 43.94 27.65
C ARG A 168 -37.44 43.23 28.78
N TRP A 169 -37.54 43.73 30.02
CA TRP A 169 -36.95 43.07 31.19
C TRP A 169 -37.59 41.70 31.50
N ARG A 170 -38.93 41.59 31.46
CA ARG A 170 -39.66 40.31 31.62
C ARG A 170 -39.25 39.30 30.54
N TYR A 171 -39.15 39.74 29.28
CA TYR A 171 -38.66 38.92 28.16
C TYR A 171 -37.22 38.42 28.40
N ALA A 172 -36.30 39.31 28.79
CA ALA A 172 -34.90 38.96 28.98
C ALA A 172 -34.69 37.98 30.16
N LEU A 173 -35.40 38.18 31.28
CA LEU A 173 -35.40 37.24 32.41
C LEU A 173 -35.91 35.86 32.00
N LYS A 174 -37.04 35.79 31.29
CA LYS A 174 -37.55 34.53 30.75
C LYS A 174 -36.54 33.86 29.82
N LYS A 175 -36.02 34.58 28.81
CA LYS A 175 -35.04 34.05 27.84
C LYS A 175 -33.72 33.62 28.45
N ALA A 176 -33.33 34.19 29.60
CA ALA A 176 -32.16 33.77 30.36
C ALA A 176 -32.45 32.55 31.27
N ALA A 177 -33.62 32.52 31.91
CA ALA A 177 -34.05 31.39 32.74
C ALA A 177 -34.46 30.15 31.93
N ASP A 178 -34.76 30.30 30.64
CA ASP A 178 -34.99 29.22 29.68
C ASP A 178 -33.68 28.56 29.18
N VAL A 179 -32.50 29.01 29.66
CA VAL A 179 -31.20 28.39 29.37
C VAL A 179 -30.81 27.44 30.52
N ASN A 180 -30.35 26.24 30.17
CA ASN A 180 -29.76 25.30 31.13
C ASN A 180 -28.56 25.97 31.83
N GLY A 181 -28.60 26.02 33.16
CA GLY A 181 -27.62 26.74 33.98
C GLY A 181 -27.18 25.96 35.20
N PHE A 182 -26.44 26.64 36.07
CA PHE A 182 -25.92 26.09 37.32
C PHE A 182 -26.88 26.43 38.46
N HIS A 183 -27.44 25.42 39.12
CA HIS A 183 -28.31 25.62 40.29
C HIS A 183 -27.48 25.36 41.55
N SER A 184 -27.40 26.31 42.49
CA SER A 184 -26.54 26.12 43.68
C SER A 184 -27.02 25.01 44.61
N SER A 185 -28.28 24.57 44.49
CA SER A 185 -28.87 23.42 45.20
C SER A 185 -28.30 22.06 44.76
N ASN A 186 -27.65 21.98 43.60
CA ASN A 186 -27.25 20.72 42.97
C ASN A 186 -25.79 20.32 43.30
N TYR A 187 -25.12 21.10 44.15
CA TYR A 187 -23.72 20.94 44.53
C TYR A 187 -23.59 20.95 46.05
N LEU A 188 -22.61 20.23 46.59
CA LEU A 188 -22.42 20.10 48.05
C LEU A 188 -21.92 21.40 48.70
N ASN A 189 -21.27 22.28 47.93
CA ASN A 189 -20.73 23.55 48.39
C ASN A 189 -20.39 24.49 47.22
N ASP A 190 -20.16 25.77 47.54
CA ASP A 190 -19.81 26.83 46.58
C ASP A 190 -18.52 26.52 45.79
N ALA A 191 -17.53 25.82 46.36
CA ALA A 191 -16.27 25.53 45.68
C ALA A 191 -16.41 24.46 44.59
N GLU A 192 -17.28 23.47 44.80
CA GLU A 192 -17.64 22.48 43.77
C GLU A 192 -18.38 23.15 42.60
N LEU A 193 -19.36 24.02 42.91
CA LEU A 193 -20.08 24.84 41.94
C LEU A 193 -19.12 25.75 41.13
N ILE A 194 -18.18 26.43 41.79
CA ILE A 194 -17.15 27.25 41.13
C ILE A 194 -16.26 26.42 40.21
N LYS A 195 -15.81 25.24 40.67
CA LYS A 195 -14.97 24.33 39.87
C LYS A 195 -15.68 23.90 38.58
N GLU A 196 -16.96 23.55 38.65
CA GLU A 196 -17.73 23.16 37.46
C GLU A 196 -18.05 24.35 36.55
N ILE A 197 -18.31 25.54 37.08
CA ILE A 197 -18.46 26.78 36.27
C ILE A 197 -17.17 27.07 35.49
N VAL A 198 -16.01 27.13 36.16
CA VAL A 198 -14.73 27.46 35.51
C VAL A 198 -14.35 26.41 34.45
N LYS A 199 -14.63 25.13 34.70
CA LYS A 199 -14.47 24.03 33.74
C LYS A 199 -15.33 24.23 32.48
N ASN A 200 -16.59 24.62 32.63
CA ASN A 200 -17.48 24.87 31.49
C ASN A 200 -17.15 26.17 30.74
N VAL A 201 -16.62 27.19 31.42
CA VAL A 201 -16.05 28.40 30.80
C VAL A 201 -14.85 28.02 29.92
N LEU A 202 -13.85 27.31 30.47
CA LEU A 202 -12.66 26.86 29.72
C LEU A 202 -13.05 26.04 28.48
N LYS A 203 -13.85 24.99 28.67
CA LYS A 203 -14.35 24.12 27.60
C LYS A 203 -15.04 24.90 26.48
N ARG A 204 -15.71 26.01 26.80
CA ARG A 204 -16.39 26.84 25.79
C ARG A 204 -15.47 27.83 25.09
N LEU A 205 -14.44 28.35 25.77
CA LEU A 205 -13.40 29.17 25.15
C LEU A 205 -12.55 28.33 24.17
N ASP A 206 -12.23 27.09 24.52
CA ASP A 206 -11.56 26.14 23.61
C ASP A 206 -12.40 25.86 22.35
N GLN A 207 -13.72 25.64 22.49
CA GLN A 207 -14.64 25.49 21.35
C GLN A 207 -14.71 26.73 20.44
N VAL A 208 -14.56 27.94 20.99
CA VAL A 208 -14.48 29.17 20.19
C VAL A 208 -13.15 29.24 19.44
N ARG A 209 -12.04 28.77 20.03
CA ARG A 209 -10.73 28.66 19.36
C ARG A 209 -10.69 27.59 18.26
N GLN A 210 -11.45 26.49 18.38
CA GLN A 210 -11.52 25.43 17.37
C GLN A 210 -12.07 25.88 16.00
N PHE A 211 -12.74 27.04 15.92
CA PHE A 211 -13.09 27.67 14.63
C PHE A 211 -11.94 28.45 13.97
N SER A 212 -10.78 28.55 14.62
CA SER A 212 -9.59 29.26 14.12
C SER A 212 -8.31 28.40 14.06
N SER A 213 -8.36 27.15 14.55
CA SER A 213 -7.27 26.19 14.34
C SER A 213 -7.20 25.76 12.87
N LYS A 214 -5.97 25.77 12.33
CA LYS A 214 -5.64 25.42 10.93
C LYS A 214 -6.39 24.18 10.46
N GLN A 215 -6.98 24.22 9.25
CA GLN A 215 -7.69 23.09 8.66
C GLN A 215 -6.79 21.85 8.57
N LEU A 216 -7.09 20.83 9.38
CA LEU A 216 -6.36 19.57 9.43
C LEU A 216 -6.94 18.62 8.37
N VAL A 217 -6.06 18.01 7.57
CA VAL A 217 -6.43 17.15 6.44
C VAL A 217 -5.86 15.75 6.65
N GLY A 218 -6.68 14.71 6.45
CA GLY A 218 -6.22 13.32 6.33
C GLY A 218 -5.60 12.67 7.55
N ILE A 219 -5.66 13.27 8.75
CA ILE A 219 -5.04 12.73 9.97
C ILE A 219 -6.01 12.09 10.97
N GLY A 220 -7.32 12.15 10.73
CA GLY A 220 -8.34 11.67 11.69
C GLY A 220 -8.20 10.18 12.05
N LYS A 221 -7.87 9.34 11.06
CA LYS A 221 -7.64 7.89 11.28
C LYS A 221 -6.41 7.64 12.16
N GLN A 222 -5.35 8.43 11.96
CA GLN A 222 -4.08 8.35 12.67
C GLN A 222 -4.25 8.80 14.11
N ILE A 223 -5.02 9.88 14.34
CA ILE A 223 -5.43 10.33 15.67
C ILE A 223 -6.16 9.19 16.41
N SER A 224 -7.23 8.63 15.84
CA SER A 224 -8.00 7.56 16.52
C SER A 224 -7.23 6.26 16.74
N GLN A 225 -6.18 5.99 15.96
CA GLN A 225 -5.25 4.90 16.24
C GLN A 225 -4.39 5.19 17.48
N VAL A 226 -3.89 6.41 17.65
CA VAL A 226 -3.12 6.80 18.86
C VAL A 226 -4.03 6.95 20.08
N GLU A 227 -5.27 7.43 19.93
CA GLU A 227 -6.29 7.45 21.00
C GLU A 227 -6.59 6.02 21.51
N SER A 228 -6.62 5.03 20.61
CA SER A 228 -6.80 3.62 20.98
C SER A 228 -5.61 3.03 21.75
N LEU A 229 -4.38 3.50 21.52
CA LEU A 229 -3.20 3.15 22.31
C LEU A 229 -3.17 3.87 23.68
N LEU A 230 -3.66 5.12 23.72
CA LEU A 230 -3.77 5.91 24.94
C LEU A 230 -4.71 5.28 25.98
N GLN A 231 -5.72 4.50 25.59
CA GLN A 231 -6.65 3.80 26.49
C GLN A 231 -7.11 4.68 27.68
N LEU A 232 -7.82 5.77 27.37
CA LEU A 232 -8.07 6.88 28.30
C LEU A 232 -8.81 6.48 29.59
N ASP A 233 -9.58 5.40 29.58
CA ASP A 233 -10.26 4.85 30.77
C ASP A 233 -9.30 4.16 31.76
N SER A 234 -8.13 3.73 31.31
CA SER A 234 -7.19 2.94 32.10
C SER A 234 -6.48 3.77 33.18
N GLN A 235 -6.35 3.19 34.38
CA GLN A 235 -5.73 3.83 35.55
C GLN A 235 -4.21 3.60 35.65
N ASP A 236 -3.60 3.00 34.64
CA ASP A 236 -2.15 2.85 34.50
C ASP A 236 -1.45 4.19 34.16
N VAL A 237 -0.11 4.17 34.14
CA VAL A 237 0.74 5.22 33.55
C VAL A 237 1.30 4.65 32.25
N ARG A 238 1.17 5.38 31.14
CA ARG A 238 1.62 4.90 29.81
C ARG A 238 2.57 5.87 29.14
N VAL A 239 3.52 5.29 28.40
CA VAL A 239 4.32 6.00 27.38
C VAL A 239 3.91 5.45 26.01
N ILE A 240 3.58 6.34 25.08
CA ILE A 240 3.19 6.02 23.70
C ILE A 240 4.24 6.63 22.78
N GLY A 241 4.81 5.81 21.88
CA GLY A 241 5.80 6.25 20.92
C GLY A 241 5.17 6.57 19.56
N ILE A 242 5.40 7.78 19.02
CA ILE A 242 5.02 8.18 17.66
C ILE A 242 6.29 8.24 16.81
N TRP A 243 6.49 7.21 16.00
CA TRP A 243 7.70 7.01 15.20
C TRP A 243 7.41 7.10 13.69
N GLY A 244 8.43 7.42 12.89
CA GLY A 244 8.37 7.48 11.42
C GLY A 244 9.33 8.51 10.84
N MET A 245 9.32 8.65 9.51
CA MET A 245 10.22 9.53 8.75
C MET A 245 10.17 11.01 9.21
N ASN A 246 11.20 11.80 8.90
CA ASN A 246 11.13 13.25 9.09
C ASN A 246 10.18 13.89 8.08
N GLY A 247 9.46 14.94 8.50
CA GLY A 247 8.43 15.60 7.68
C GLY A 247 7.11 14.84 7.51
N ILE A 248 6.96 13.62 8.06
CA ILE A 248 5.75 12.78 7.92
C ILE A 248 4.54 13.28 8.73
N GLY A 249 4.73 14.22 9.67
CA GLY A 249 3.65 14.81 10.48
C GLY A 249 3.56 14.36 11.95
N LYS A 250 4.58 13.65 12.49
CA LYS A 250 4.62 13.18 13.90
C LYS A 250 4.22 14.27 14.91
N THR A 251 4.88 15.42 14.85
CA THR A 251 4.65 16.61 15.69
C THR A 251 3.22 17.12 15.59
N THR A 252 2.63 17.13 14.38
CA THR A 252 1.25 17.56 14.16
C THR A 252 0.25 16.63 14.84
N ILE A 253 0.45 15.31 14.75
CA ILE A 253 -0.40 14.33 15.44
C ILE A 253 -0.30 14.51 16.96
N ALA A 254 0.93 14.63 17.49
CA ALA A 254 1.16 14.83 18.92
C ALA A 254 0.57 16.15 19.45
N GLN A 255 0.69 17.25 18.70
CA GLN A 255 0.09 18.55 19.04
C GLN A 255 -1.44 18.48 19.07
N VAL A 256 -2.08 17.88 18.05
CA VAL A 256 -3.54 17.79 18.02
C VAL A 256 -4.08 16.94 19.16
N ILE A 257 -3.40 15.84 19.49
CA ILE A 257 -3.76 15.00 20.64
C ILE A 257 -3.55 15.75 21.98
N TYR A 258 -2.51 16.58 22.08
CA TYR A 258 -2.34 17.47 23.23
C TYR A 258 -3.49 18.49 23.34
N ASP A 259 -3.77 19.21 22.25
CA ASP A 259 -4.79 20.27 22.21
C ASP A 259 -6.21 19.73 22.49
N MET A 260 -6.48 18.47 22.16
CA MET A 260 -7.75 17.79 22.50
C MET A 260 -7.84 17.35 23.97
N LEU A 261 -6.73 17.02 24.61
CA LEU A 261 -6.71 16.32 25.91
C LEU A 261 -6.19 17.15 27.09
N TYR A 262 -5.43 18.23 26.87
CA TYR A 262 -4.65 18.91 27.92
C TYR A 262 -5.46 19.42 29.12
N SER A 263 -6.77 19.64 28.96
CA SER A 263 -7.70 20.15 29.97
C SER A 263 -8.35 19.07 30.84
N ASP A 264 -8.26 17.79 30.46
CA ASP A 264 -8.72 16.62 31.23
C ASP A 264 -7.63 16.04 32.17
N TYR A 265 -6.56 16.80 32.41
CA TYR A 265 -5.41 16.43 33.25
C TYR A 265 -5.09 17.56 34.24
N GLU A 266 -4.48 17.21 35.38
CA GLU A 266 -4.19 18.14 36.48
C GLU A 266 -2.97 19.02 36.20
N GLY A 267 -2.01 18.48 35.45
CA GLY A 267 -0.85 19.19 34.91
C GLY A 267 -0.55 18.69 33.50
N SER A 268 -0.21 19.59 32.58
CA SER A 268 0.09 19.26 31.19
C SER A 268 1.32 20.01 30.69
N TYR A 269 2.15 19.34 29.88
CA TYR A 269 3.38 19.88 29.32
C TYR A 269 3.59 19.38 27.89
N PHE A 270 3.92 20.30 26.98
CA PHE A 270 4.30 20.00 25.60
C PHE A 270 5.64 20.68 25.31
N LYS A 271 6.61 19.93 24.78
CA LYS A 271 7.91 20.47 24.36
C LYS A 271 8.26 20.07 22.93
N ALA A 272 8.28 21.07 22.05
CA ALA A 272 8.77 20.96 20.68
C ALA A 272 10.31 20.88 20.65
N GLU A 273 10.85 20.26 19.59
CA GLU A 273 12.27 20.30 19.23
C GLU A 273 13.24 19.90 20.39
N VAL A 274 12.91 18.85 21.16
CA VAL A 274 13.66 18.42 22.36
C VAL A 274 15.14 18.18 22.05
N ARG A 275 15.47 17.53 20.92
CA ARG A 275 16.83 17.34 20.39
C ARG A 275 17.66 18.64 20.35
N LYS A 276 17.04 19.76 19.97
CA LYS A 276 17.67 21.08 19.79
C LYS A 276 17.74 21.84 21.11
N GLU A 277 16.65 21.84 21.86
CA GLU A 277 16.58 22.46 23.19
C GLU A 277 17.59 21.82 24.15
N TRP A 278 17.76 20.50 24.10
CA TRP A 278 18.74 19.75 24.88
C TRP A 278 20.18 20.17 24.54
N LYS A 279 20.49 20.39 23.26
CA LYS A 279 21.80 20.89 22.81
C LYS A 279 22.04 22.36 23.14
N THR A 280 20.97 23.17 23.22
CA THR A 280 21.06 24.63 23.44
C THR A 280 21.11 24.99 24.93
N HIS A 281 20.27 24.37 25.76
CA HIS A 281 20.06 24.74 27.15
C HIS A 281 20.50 23.66 28.16
N GLY A 282 20.77 22.45 27.69
CA GLY A 282 21.19 21.32 28.53
C GLY A 282 20.05 20.61 29.27
N HIS A 283 20.37 19.45 29.83
CA HIS A 283 19.40 18.55 30.45
C HIS A 283 18.75 19.11 31.73
N VAL A 284 19.51 19.83 32.56
CA VAL A 284 19.00 20.42 33.82
C VAL A 284 17.91 21.46 33.55
N TYR A 285 18.09 22.28 32.51
CA TYR A 285 17.09 23.27 32.10
C TYR A 285 15.78 22.60 31.70
N LEU A 286 15.83 21.62 30.79
CA LEU A 286 14.63 20.90 30.32
C LEU A 286 13.92 20.14 31.46
N LYS A 287 14.69 19.58 32.39
CA LYS A 287 14.15 18.90 33.57
C LYS A 287 13.43 19.89 34.50
N LYS A 288 13.99 21.09 34.71
CA LYS A 288 13.30 22.16 35.44
C LYS A 288 12.05 22.66 34.70
N ASP A 289 12.14 22.91 33.40
CA ASP A 289 11.05 23.39 32.52
C ASP A 289 9.82 22.47 32.58
N LEU A 290 10.03 21.15 32.40
CA LEU A 290 9.03 20.10 32.57
C LEU A 290 8.33 20.15 33.94
N PHE A 291 9.08 19.99 35.03
CA PHE A 291 8.47 19.81 36.35
C PHE A 291 7.95 21.12 36.98
N SER A 292 8.51 22.28 36.61
CA SER A 292 7.95 23.58 36.98
C SER A 292 6.62 23.86 36.29
N THR A 293 6.47 23.47 35.02
CA THR A 293 5.21 23.61 34.29
C THR A 293 4.15 22.65 34.83
N LEU A 294 4.49 21.37 35.07
CA LEU A 294 3.56 20.38 35.62
C LEU A 294 3.05 20.72 37.03
N LEU A 295 3.85 21.40 37.86
CA LEU A 295 3.45 21.82 39.22
C LEU A 295 2.96 23.27 39.34
N GLY A 296 3.14 24.10 38.30
CA GLY A 296 2.81 25.53 38.31
C GLY A 296 3.79 26.43 39.10
N GLU A 297 5.01 25.98 39.36
CA GLU A 297 5.96 26.59 40.31
C GLU A 297 7.31 26.94 39.67
N GLN A 298 7.58 28.23 39.44
CA GLN A 298 8.78 28.68 38.72
C GLN A 298 10.11 28.52 39.50
N ASP A 299 10.06 28.55 40.83
CA ASP A 299 11.25 28.56 41.70
C ASP A 299 11.70 27.15 42.17
N LEU A 300 11.20 26.09 41.54
CA LEU A 300 11.65 24.73 41.82
C LEU A 300 13.16 24.56 41.58
N LYS A 301 13.87 24.13 42.63
CA LYS A 301 15.27 23.69 42.58
C LYS A 301 15.31 22.20 42.27
N ILE A 302 15.89 21.85 41.12
CA ILE A 302 16.02 20.46 40.64
C ILE A 302 17.49 20.27 40.26
N ASP A 303 18.30 20.18 41.31
CA ASP A 303 19.76 20.21 41.22
C ASP A 303 20.34 18.79 41.00
N THR A 304 19.47 17.77 40.94
CA THR A 304 19.82 16.35 40.84
C THR A 304 19.80 15.84 39.40
N GLN A 305 20.97 15.45 38.88
CA GLN A 305 21.14 14.82 37.56
C GLN A 305 20.24 13.58 37.41
N HIS A 306 20.36 12.62 38.34
CA HIS A 306 19.51 11.43 38.42
C HIS A 306 18.48 11.58 39.55
N GLY A 307 17.26 11.09 39.33
CA GLY A 307 16.16 11.20 40.30
C GLY A 307 15.46 12.57 40.31
N LEU A 308 14.37 12.63 41.08
CA LEU A 308 13.61 13.84 41.43
C LEU A 308 13.80 14.16 42.92
N PRO A 309 13.69 15.43 43.35
CA PRO A 309 13.50 15.75 44.76
C PRO A 309 12.23 15.05 45.29
N TYR A 310 12.34 14.33 46.41
CA TYR A 310 11.25 13.49 46.96
C TYR A 310 9.90 14.21 47.11
N PHE A 311 9.90 15.51 47.42
CA PHE A 311 8.68 16.33 47.50
C PHE A 311 7.97 16.52 46.14
N VAL A 312 8.74 16.68 45.05
CA VAL A 312 8.23 16.80 43.67
C VAL A 312 7.64 15.48 43.22
N GLU A 313 8.39 14.38 43.40
CA GLU A 313 7.93 13.02 43.10
C GLU A 313 6.64 12.67 43.86
N ARG A 314 6.59 12.93 45.17
CA ARG A 314 5.43 12.66 46.03
C ARG A 314 4.17 13.46 45.63
N ARG A 315 4.32 14.59 44.93
CA ARG A 315 3.20 15.35 44.36
C ARG A 315 2.77 14.78 43.02
N LEU A 316 3.71 14.56 42.09
CA LEU A 316 3.43 14.02 40.76
C LEU A 316 2.79 12.62 40.82
N ARG A 317 3.20 11.76 41.76
CA ARG A 317 2.55 10.48 42.11
C ARG A 317 1.06 10.56 42.47
N ARG A 318 0.52 11.76 42.68
CA ARG A 318 -0.89 12.02 43.04
C ARG A 318 -1.67 12.76 41.96
N MET A 319 -0.99 13.21 40.90
CA MET A 319 -1.57 14.01 39.81
C MET A 319 -1.66 13.18 38.54
N LYS A 320 -2.82 13.19 37.89
CA LYS A 320 -3.01 12.69 36.53
C LYS A 320 -2.43 13.71 35.54
N VAL A 321 -1.28 13.43 34.91
CA VAL A 321 -0.58 14.38 34.02
C VAL A 321 -0.52 13.93 32.55
N LEU A 322 -0.44 14.91 31.64
CA LEU A 322 -0.21 14.71 30.20
C LEU A 322 1.13 15.34 29.78
N VAL A 323 2.08 14.53 29.32
CA VAL A 323 3.42 14.98 28.90
C VAL A 323 3.64 14.64 27.44
N VAL A 324 4.12 15.59 26.64
CA VAL A 324 4.47 15.38 25.23
C VAL A 324 5.88 15.90 24.95
N LEU A 325 6.75 15.01 24.49
CA LEU A 325 8.14 15.28 24.13
C LEU A 325 8.32 15.04 22.62
N ASP A 326 8.58 16.09 21.86
CA ASP A 326 8.66 16.05 20.39
C ASP A 326 10.09 16.23 19.87
N ASP A 327 10.43 15.49 18.81
CA ASP A 327 11.78 15.32 18.26
C ASP A 327 12.82 14.89 19.32
N VAL A 328 12.57 13.74 19.96
CA VAL A 328 13.54 13.06 20.82
C VAL A 328 14.43 12.15 19.96
N ASN A 329 15.76 12.23 20.13
CA ASN A 329 16.72 11.54 19.27
C ASN A 329 17.77 10.69 20.02
N ASP A 330 17.72 10.64 21.36
CA ASP A 330 18.65 9.89 22.22
C ASP A 330 17.89 9.24 23.41
N PRO A 331 18.06 7.95 23.71
CA PRO A 331 17.47 7.32 24.90
C PRO A 331 17.74 8.07 26.22
N GLN A 332 18.91 8.71 26.37
CA GLN A 332 19.28 9.45 27.57
C GLN A 332 18.35 10.65 27.84
N GLN A 333 17.75 11.23 26.78
CA GLN A 333 16.77 12.31 26.91
C GLN A 333 15.52 11.81 27.66
N LEU A 334 15.01 10.62 27.31
CA LEU A 334 13.88 10.01 28.00
C LEU A 334 14.26 9.55 29.43
N GLU A 335 15.41 8.90 29.59
CA GLU A 335 15.91 8.46 30.90
C GLU A 335 16.10 9.62 31.90
N THR A 336 16.39 10.83 31.42
CA THR A 336 16.59 12.01 32.28
C THR A 336 15.30 12.78 32.56
N LEU A 337 14.38 12.84 31.60
CA LEU A 337 13.12 13.61 31.71
C LEU A 337 11.97 12.78 32.30
N ILE A 338 11.83 11.51 31.91
CA ILE A 338 10.77 10.60 32.37
C ILE A 338 11.26 9.75 33.56
N GLY A 339 12.51 9.28 33.52
CA GLY A 339 13.14 8.52 34.60
C GLY A 339 12.43 7.20 34.91
N ASN A 340 11.52 7.20 35.88
CA ASN A 340 10.68 6.06 36.22
C ASN A 340 9.20 6.48 36.16
N LEU A 341 8.35 5.61 35.61
CA LEU A 341 6.90 5.83 35.53
C LEU A 341 6.24 5.94 36.91
N ASP A 342 6.87 5.38 37.96
CA ASP A 342 6.51 5.59 39.37
C ASP A 342 6.55 7.06 39.83
N TRP A 343 7.08 7.99 39.03
CA TRP A 343 7.03 9.42 39.35
C TRP A 343 5.64 10.04 39.14
N PHE A 344 4.75 9.38 38.37
CA PHE A 344 3.48 9.97 37.90
C PHE A 344 2.25 9.30 38.52
N GLY A 345 1.14 10.02 38.62
CA GLY A 345 -0.12 9.53 39.17
C GLY A 345 -0.90 8.64 38.20
N LYS A 346 -1.84 7.85 38.75
CA LYS A 346 -2.72 6.97 37.97
C LYS A 346 -3.46 7.72 36.85
N GLY A 347 -3.57 7.10 35.68
CA GLY A 347 -4.19 7.69 34.50
C GLY A 347 -3.31 8.73 33.77
N SER A 348 -2.04 8.89 34.14
CA SER A 348 -1.11 9.78 33.42
C SER A 348 -0.70 9.22 32.07
N ARG A 349 -0.44 10.10 31.10
CA ARG A 349 -0.06 9.74 29.72
C ARG A 349 1.16 10.53 29.28
N ILE A 350 2.10 9.84 28.65
CA ILE A 350 3.32 10.40 28.09
C ILE A 350 3.37 10.04 26.61
N ILE A 351 3.61 11.02 25.74
CA ILE A 351 3.72 10.82 24.28
C ILE A 351 5.11 11.28 23.85
N VAL A 352 5.82 10.43 23.11
CA VAL A 352 7.18 10.72 22.61
C VAL A 352 7.16 10.67 21.08
N THR A 353 7.59 11.73 20.40
CA THR A 353 7.82 11.69 18.95
C THR A 353 9.31 11.50 18.64
N THR A 354 9.63 10.67 17.64
CA THR A 354 11.03 10.41 17.24
C THR A 354 11.17 9.98 15.78
N GLY A 355 12.33 10.26 15.18
CA GLY A 355 12.75 9.63 13.92
C GLY A 355 13.40 8.25 14.10
N ASP A 356 13.90 7.93 15.31
CA ASP A 356 14.71 6.74 15.58
C ASP A 356 14.01 5.83 16.61
N LYS A 357 13.48 4.70 16.13
CA LYS A 357 12.69 3.75 16.94
C LYS A 357 13.49 3.18 18.12
N GLN A 358 14.82 3.12 18.04
CA GLN A 358 15.65 2.59 19.13
C GLN A 358 15.64 3.50 20.37
N VAL A 359 15.30 4.78 20.22
CA VAL A 359 15.06 5.72 21.34
C VAL A 359 13.95 5.23 22.27
N LEU A 360 12.93 4.56 21.72
CA LEU A 360 11.75 4.10 22.45
C LEU A 360 11.97 2.76 23.17
N ALA A 361 12.93 1.96 22.71
CA ALA A 361 13.02 0.51 22.99
C ALA A 361 13.21 0.11 24.47
N LYS A 362 13.61 1.05 25.34
CA LYS A 362 13.75 0.81 26.80
C LYS A 362 12.49 1.19 27.61
N MET A 363 11.67 2.12 27.12
CA MET A 363 10.58 2.75 27.90
C MET A 363 9.19 2.54 27.31
N VAL A 364 9.08 2.11 26.04
CA VAL A 364 7.82 1.90 25.34
C VAL A 364 7.74 0.44 24.90
N ALA A 365 6.66 -0.26 25.26
CA ALA A 365 6.44 -1.62 24.78
C ALA A 365 6.17 -1.59 23.26
N ALA A 366 6.59 -2.64 22.54
CA ALA A 366 6.52 -2.66 21.07
C ALA A 366 5.11 -2.44 20.49
N ASN A 367 4.06 -2.75 21.26
CA ASN A 367 2.66 -2.56 20.89
C ASN A 367 2.16 -1.12 21.09
N ASP A 368 2.83 -0.32 21.92
CA ASP A 368 2.53 1.09 22.20
C ASP A 368 3.34 2.05 21.31
N ILE A 369 3.99 1.53 20.26
CA ILE A 369 4.69 2.31 19.23
C ILE A 369 3.83 2.42 17.97
N TYR A 370 3.28 3.61 17.73
CA TYR A 370 2.60 3.97 16.49
C TYR A 370 3.60 4.38 15.40
N GLU A 371 3.56 3.70 14.25
CA GLU A 371 4.29 4.12 13.04
C GLU A 371 3.41 5.02 12.16
N VAL A 372 3.80 6.28 11.99
CA VAL A 372 3.09 7.24 11.14
C VAL A 372 3.34 6.92 9.67
N LYS A 373 2.27 6.59 8.94
CA LYS A 373 2.27 6.35 7.48
C LYS A 373 2.04 7.65 6.71
N ALA A 374 2.49 7.69 5.46
CA ALA A 374 2.26 8.80 4.54
C ALA A 374 0.77 9.00 4.22
N LEU A 375 0.39 10.21 3.84
CA LEU A 375 -0.98 10.51 3.39
C LEU A 375 -1.30 9.79 2.08
N ASN A 376 -2.56 9.39 1.90
CA ASN A 376 -3.05 8.88 0.61
C ASN A 376 -3.12 10.03 -0.42
N SER A 377 -3.38 9.69 -1.70
CA SER A 377 -3.36 10.68 -2.78
C SER A 377 -4.40 11.80 -2.65
N ASP A 378 -5.55 11.52 -2.04
CA ASP A 378 -6.68 12.46 -2.00
C ASP A 378 -6.52 13.45 -0.82
N ASP A 379 -6.09 12.94 0.34
CA ASP A 379 -5.67 13.77 1.47
C ASP A 379 -4.43 14.61 1.11
N SER A 380 -3.49 14.04 0.34
CA SER A 380 -2.32 14.77 -0.14
C SER A 380 -2.67 15.91 -1.08
N LEU A 381 -3.60 15.66 -2.01
CA LEU A 381 -4.10 16.67 -2.94
C LEU A 381 -4.89 17.77 -2.19
N SER A 382 -5.66 17.38 -1.19
CA SER A 382 -6.43 18.29 -0.34
C SER A 382 -5.51 19.19 0.49
N LEU A 383 -4.46 18.63 1.12
CA LEU A 383 -3.45 19.37 1.88
C LEU A 383 -2.60 20.28 0.98
N PHE A 384 -2.22 19.82 -0.21
CA PHE A 384 -1.50 20.67 -1.17
C PHE A 384 -2.37 21.84 -1.64
N ASN A 385 -3.62 21.58 -2.05
CA ASN A 385 -4.54 22.61 -2.54
C ASN A 385 -4.86 23.65 -1.45
N LEU A 386 -5.01 23.23 -0.19
CA LEU A 386 -5.19 24.11 0.98
C LEU A 386 -4.05 25.13 1.16
N HIS A 387 -2.85 24.82 0.70
CA HIS A 387 -1.71 25.75 0.74
C HIS A 387 -1.44 26.46 -0.59
N ALA A 388 -1.86 25.89 -1.72
CA ALA A 388 -1.62 26.43 -3.05
C ALA A 388 -2.70 27.43 -3.53
N PHE A 389 -3.91 27.38 -2.98
CA PHE A 389 -5.05 28.21 -3.41
C PHE A 389 -5.74 28.89 -2.23
N GLU A 390 -6.52 29.94 -2.51
CA GLU A 390 -7.42 30.55 -1.53
C GLU A 390 -8.72 29.74 -1.40
N GLN A 391 -9.36 29.81 -0.22
CA GLN A 391 -10.66 29.17 -0.02
C GLN A 391 -11.70 29.78 -0.97
N ASN A 392 -12.48 28.91 -1.62
CA ASN A 392 -13.56 29.21 -2.59
C ASN A 392 -13.13 29.55 -4.03
N GLN A 393 -11.87 29.37 -4.45
CA GLN A 393 -11.51 29.45 -5.87
C GLN A 393 -11.89 28.17 -6.65
N THR A 394 -12.55 28.33 -7.80
CA THR A 394 -12.94 27.21 -8.69
C THR A 394 -11.75 26.77 -9.56
N TYR A 395 -11.32 25.51 -9.44
CA TYR A 395 -10.12 25.02 -10.14
C TYR A 395 -10.28 24.96 -11.66
N GLU A 396 -9.33 25.53 -12.41
CA GLU A 396 -9.13 25.13 -13.80
C GLU A 396 -8.50 23.71 -13.88
N MET A 397 -8.96 22.91 -14.84
CA MET A 397 -8.45 21.54 -15.08
C MET A 397 -6.92 21.47 -15.22
N GLU A 398 -6.28 22.48 -15.80
CA GLU A 398 -4.83 22.50 -16.00
C GLU A 398 -4.06 22.68 -14.68
N TYR A 399 -4.58 23.47 -13.74
CA TYR A 399 -4.00 23.58 -12.39
C TYR A 399 -4.16 22.28 -11.62
N TYR A 400 -5.34 21.64 -11.68
CA TYR A 400 -5.59 20.34 -11.06
C TYR A 400 -4.61 19.25 -11.55
N ASP A 401 -4.33 19.24 -12.86
CA ASP A 401 -3.32 18.35 -13.48
C ASP A 401 -1.87 18.67 -13.10
N LEU A 402 -1.57 19.90 -12.67
CA LEU A 402 -0.27 20.28 -12.12
C LEU A 402 -0.18 19.92 -10.63
N SER A 403 -1.25 20.15 -9.84
CA SER A 403 -1.37 19.67 -8.45
C SER A 403 -1.13 18.17 -8.36
N LYS A 404 -1.76 17.35 -9.22
CA LYS A 404 -1.53 15.90 -9.27
C LYS A 404 -0.08 15.50 -9.51
N LYS A 405 0.67 16.26 -10.34
CA LYS A 405 2.09 16.02 -10.62
C LYS A 405 2.97 16.37 -9.41
N ILE A 406 2.60 17.41 -8.66
CA ILE A 406 3.28 17.83 -7.42
C ILE A 406 2.99 16.87 -6.28
N VAL A 407 1.74 16.43 -6.12
CA VAL A 407 1.32 15.42 -5.14
C VAL A 407 2.03 14.09 -5.40
N LYS A 408 2.14 13.66 -6.66
CA LYS A 408 2.91 12.46 -7.02
C LYS A 408 4.40 12.58 -6.72
N TYR A 409 5.00 13.76 -6.87
CA TYR A 409 6.39 14.02 -6.46
C TYR A 409 6.55 13.98 -4.93
N ALA A 410 5.62 14.59 -4.20
CA ALA A 410 5.65 14.66 -2.74
C ALA A 410 5.30 13.34 -2.03
N ASN A 411 4.70 12.38 -2.76
CA ASN A 411 4.41 11.00 -2.35
C ASN A 411 3.84 10.85 -0.92
N GLY A 412 2.89 11.71 -0.56
CA GLY A 412 2.20 11.65 0.74
C GLY A 412 2.93 12.28 1.92
N ILE A 413 4.04 13.00 1.72
CA ILE A 413 4.81 13.65 2.80
C ILE A 413 4.26 15.06 3.09
N PRO A 414 3.62 15.32 4.25
CA PRO A 414 2.96 16.60 4.55
C PRO A 414 3.90 17.81 4.43
N LEU A 415 5.14 17.70 4.92
CA LEU A 415 6.13 18.77 4.87
C LEU A 415 6.41 19.23 3.42
N VAL A 416 6.48 18.29 2.47
CA VAL A 416 6.73 18.59 1.05
C VAL A 416 5.50 19.24 0.42
N LEU A 417 4.31 18.71 0.70
CA LEU A 417 3.03 19.24 0.22
C LEU A 417 2.81 20.69 0.68
N THR A 418 2.97 20.98 1.97
CA THR A 418 2.83 22.32 2.54
C THR A 418 3.87 23.30 1.97
N ILE A 419 5.15 22.92 1.92
CA ILE A 419 6.21 23.80 1.41
C ILE A 419 6.03 24.07 -0.10
N LEU A 420 5.61 23.09 -0.89
CA LEU A 420 5.36 23.31 -2.32
C LEU A 420 4.09 24.12 -2.58
N GLY A 421 3.02 23.92 -1.81
CA GLY A 421 1.82 24.76 -1.90
C GLY A 421 2.14 26.23 -1.60
N GLN A 422 2.82 26.50 -0.47
CA GLN A 422 3.25 27.85 -0.10
C GLN A 422 4.14 28.53 -1.16
N HIS A 423 5.04 27.79 -1.80
CA HIS A 423 5.89 28.32 -2.89
C HIS A 423 5.15 28.58 -4.21
N LEU A 424 3.93 28.07 -4.37
CA LEU A 424 3.14 28.14 -5.61
C LEU A 424 1.83 28.93 -5.45
N HIS A 425 1.53 29.34 -4.22
CA HIS A 425 0.41 30.20 -3.88
C HIS A 425 0.47 31.53 -4.67
N GLY A 426 -0.63 31.84 -5.36
CA GLY A 426 -0.74 33.03 -6.23
C GLY A 426 0.23 33.06 -7.42
N GLN A 427 0.91 31.94 -7.76
CA GLN A 427 1.88 31.89 -8.85
C GLN A 427 1.26 31.41 -10.17
N ASP A 428 1.67 32.01 -11.29
CA ASP A 428 1.23 31.61 -12.64
C ASP A 428 1.57 30.17 -13.01
N LYS A 429 0.74 29.57 -13.87
CA LYS A 429 0.96 28.26 -14.53
C LYS A 429 2.36 28.06 -15.09
N SER A 430 2.99 29.12 -15.61
CA SER A 430 4.36 29.13 -16.13
C SER A 430 5.39 28.83 -15.04
N ILE A 431 5.22 29.43 -13.86
CA ILE A 431 6.05 29.25 -12.66
C ILE A 431 5.85 27.84 -12.11
N TRP A 432 4.60 27.33 -12.04
CA TRP A 432 4.32 25.94 -11.65
C TRP A 432 5.04 24.93 -12.56
N LYS A 433 4.92 25.10 -13.89
CA LYS A 433 5.62 24.26 -14.89
C LYS A 433 7.15 24.38 -14.79
N SER A 434 7.68 25.55 -14.43
CA SER A 434 9.10 25.78 -14.18
C SER A 434 9.59 25.11 -12.90
N LYS A 435 8.85 25.25 -11.79
CA LYS A 435 9.14 24.60 -10.50
C LYS A 435 9.17 23.07 -10.65
N LEU A 436 8.19 22.47 -11.35
CA LEU A 436 8.17 21.04 -11.67
C LEU A 436 9.37 20.58 -12.53
N LYS A 437 9.91 21.43 -13.42
CA LYS A 437 11.17 21.14 -14.13
C LYS A 437 12.38 21.20 -13.19
N LYS A 438 12.42 22.13 -12.22
CA LYS A 438 13.52 22.23 -11.24
C LYS A 438 13.52 21.06 -10.24
N LEU A 439 12.36 20.62 -9.76
CA LEU A 439 12.23 19.49 -8.82
C LEU A 439 12.76 18.17 -9.41
N LYS A 440 12.72 17.99 -10.74
CA LYS A 440 13.36 16.85 -11.42
C LYS A 440 14.90 16.88 -11.40
N LYS A 441 15.52 17.98 -10.99
CA LYS A 441 16.98 18.12 -10.90
C LYS A 441 17.45 18.16 -9.46
N ALA A 442 16.90 19.04 -8.63
CA ALA A 442 17.33 19.25 -7.25
C ALA A 442 16.12 19.31 -6.28
N PRO A 443 16.25 18.75 -5.07
CA PRO A 443 15.18 18.74 -4.07
C PRO A 443 14.86 20.16 -3.56
N VAL A 444 13.77 20.26 -2.80
CA VAL A 444 13.46 21.49 -2.06
C VAL A 444 14.44 21.63 -0.90
N LYS A 445 15.33 22.63 -0.93
CA LYS A 445 16.39 22.82 0.11
C LYS A 445 15.89 22.66 1.56
N LYS A 446 14.81 23.33 1.95
CA LYS A 446 14.24 23.21 3.32
C LYS A 446 13.79 21.78 3.69
N VAL A 447 13.45 20.94 2.70
CA VAL A 447 13.15 19.52 2.91
C VAL A 447 14.45 18.72 3.03
N HIS A 448 15.39 18.91 2.09
CA HIS A 448 16.74 18.32 2.12
C HIS A 448 17.42 18.55 3.48
N ASP A 449 17.47 19.79 3.96
CA ASP A 449 18.04 20.17 5.25
C ASP A 449 17.44 19.34 6.42
N ILE A 450 16.12 19.07 6.40
CA ILE A 450 15.37 18.35 7.44
C ILE A 450 15.51 16.82 7.35
N ILE A 451 15.68 16.26 6.14
CA ILE A 451 15.96 14.82 5.97
C ILE A 451 17.45 14.53 6.27
N LYS A 452 18.35 15.41 5.82
CA LYS A 452 19.80 15.35 6.08
C LYS A 452 20.14 15.38 7.58
N MET A 453 19.28 15.97 8.42
CA MET A 453 19.42 15.86 9.89
C MET A 453 19.42 14.42 10.43
N SER A 454 18.77 13.45 9.76
CA SER A 454 18.81 12.03 10.12
C SER A 454 20.06 11.32 9.58
N TYR A 455 20.53 11.71 8.39
CA TYR A 455 21.82 11.24 7.83
C TYR A 455 23.01 11.71 8.68
N ASN A 456 22.94 12.91 9.24
CA ASN A 456 23.95 13.44 10.16
C ASN A 456 23.95 12.74 11.54
N ASP A 457 22.92 11.94 11.87
CA ASP A 457 22.86 11.09 13.09
C ASP A 457 23.24 9.63 12.81
N LEU A 458 23.79 9.33 11.63
CA LEU A 458 24.39 8.05 11.24
C LEU A 458 25.90 8.07 11.45
N ASP A 459 26.52 6.90 11.62
CA ASP A 459 27.98 6.75 11.56
C ASP A 459 28.53 6.71 10.12
N ARG A 460 29.86 6.74 9.95
CA ARG A 460 30.52 6.81 8.63
C ARG A 460 30.34 5.56 7.75
N HIS A 461 29.97 4.41 8.31
CA HIS A 461 29.66 3.19 7.56
C HIS A 461 28.17 3.16 7.20
N GLU A 462 27.30 3.42 8.18
CA GLU A 462 25.85 3.59 7.99
C GLU A 462 25.54 4.66 6.91
N GLN A 463 26.27 5.78 6.90
CA GLN A 463 26.16 6.85 5.89
C GLN A 463 26.48 6.34 4.47
N ARG A 464 27.57 5.58 4.31
CA ARG A 464 27.96 5.01 3.00
C ARG A 464 26.92 4.04 2.49
N ILE A 465 26.41 3.17 3.35
CA ILE A 465 25.36 2.22 3.02
C ILE A 465 24.08 2.95 2.57
N LEU A 466 23.70 4.06 3.23
CA LEU A 466 22.55 4.84 2.79
C LEU A 466 22.75 5.44 1.38
N LEU A 467 23.95 5.95 1.07
CA LEU A 467 24.26 6.47 -0.26
C LEU A 467 24.32 5.34 -1.31
N ASP A 468 24.99 4.22 -1.02
CA ASP A 468 25.04 3.05 -1.92
C ASP A 468 23.61 2.54 -2.24
N ILE A 469 22.70 2.55 -1.26
CA ILE A 469 21.29 2.19 -1.47
C ILE A 469 20.55 3.26 -2.29
N GLY A 470 20.57 4.52 -1.86
CA GLY A 470 19.77 5.59 -2.49
C GLY A 470 20.24 5.97 -3.90
N CYS A 471 21.55 5.94 -4.14
CA CYS A 471 22.16 6.33 -5.40
C CYS A 471 22.28 5.16 -6.41
N PHE A 472 22.10 3.90 -5.96
CA PHE A 472 22.24 2.73 -6.84
C PHE A 472 21.27 1.57 -6.53
N LEU A 473 21.33 0.94 -5.35
CA LEU A 473 20.70 -0.37 -5.12
C LEU A 473 19.16 -0.35 -5.06
N ASP A 474 18.53 0.74 -4.62
CA ASP A 474 17.06 0.87 -4.51
C ASP A 474 16.37 0.66 -5.87
N GLY A 475 16.94 1.21 -6.95
CA GLY A 475 16.44 1.08 -8.32
C GLY A 475 16.52 -0.34 -8.91
N LEU A 476 17.09 -1.30 -8.17
CA LEU A 476 17.19 -2.71 -8.54
C LEU A 476 16.17 -3.61 -7.81
N HIS A 477 15.39 -3.07 -6.85
CA HIS A 477 14.35 -3.79 -6.09
C HIS A 477 14.83 -5.11 -5.44
N LEU A 478 15.99 -5.05 -4.80
CA LEU A 478 16.70 -6.20 -4.25
C LEU A 478 16.18 -6.63 -2.87
N LYS A 479 16.36 -7.92 -2.54
CA LYS A 479 16.08 -8.44 -1.19
C LYS A 479 17.21 -8.12 -0.22
N VAL A 480 16.90 -8.21 1.08
CA VAL A 480 17.88 -8.09 2.19
C VAL A 480 19.12 -8.96 1.95
N ASP A 481 18.97 -10.22 1.55
CA ASP A 481 20.11 -11.12 1.27
C ASP A 481 20.97 -10.70 0.07
N ASP A 482 20.38 -10.11 -0.97
CA ASP A 482 21.09 -9.62 -2.14
C ASP A 482 21.87 -8.35 -1.82
N ILE A 483 21.26 -7.44 -1.06
CA ILE A 483 21.87 -6.21 -0.58
C ILE A 483 22.98 -6.52 0.43
N ASN A 484 22.79 -7.50 1.34
CA ASN A 484 23.84 -7.95 2.25
C ASN A 484 25.08 -8.45 1.49
N LEU A 485 24.90 -9.23 0.42
CA LEU A 485 26.02 -9.69 -0.41
C LEU A 485 26.71 -8.54 -1.17
N LEU A 486 25.94 -7.57 -1.67
CA LEU A 486 26.47 -6.40 -2.38
C LEU A 486 27.12 -5.35 -1.45
N LEU A 487 26.73 -5.28 -0.18
CA LEU A 487 27.33 -4.34 0.78
C LEU A 487 28.52 -4.91 1.56
N ASN A 488 28.54 -6.22 1.86
CA ASN A 488 29.52 -6.82 2.77
C ASN A 488 30.98 -6.48 2.39
N ASP A 489 31.70 -5.85 3.33
CA ASP A 489 33.12 -5.47 3.25
C ASP A 489 34.00 -6.33 4.20
N ARG A 490 33.74 -7.65 4.23
CA ARG A 490 34.48 -8.70 4.98
C ARG A 490 34.34 -8.64 6.51
N SER A 491 33.28 -8.04 7.03
CA SER A 491 32.92 -8.07 8.46
C SER A 491 31.60 -8.82 8.71
N ASP A 492 31.53 -9.56 9.81
CA ASP A 492 30.29 -10.24 10.22
C ASP A 492 29.17 -9.25 10.57
N SER A 493 27.93 -9.61 10.23
CA SER A 493 26.67 -8.97 10.69
C SER A 493 26.15 -7.69 10.00
N MET A 494 26.24 -7.58 8.66
CA MET A 494 25.54 -6.56 7.82
C MET A 494 24.03 -6.34 8.13
N GLY A 495 23.38 -7.27 8.83
CA GLY A 495 21.98 -7.13 9.24
C GLY A 495 21.76 -6.06 10.32
N PHE A 496 22.79 -5.63 11.04
CA PHE A 496 22.70 -4.58 12.04
C PHE A 496 22.45 -3.20 11.38
N GLU A 497 23.20 -2.88 10.33
CA GLU A 497 23.17 -1.59 9.64
C GLU A 497 21.84 -1.39 8.91
N LEU A 498 21.33 -2.41 8.20
CA LEU A 498 20.02 -2.34 7.57
C LEU A 498 18.90 -2.19 8.61
N GLU A 499 18.97 -2.90 9.73
CA GLU A 499 18.00 -2.74 10.81
C GLU A 499 18.12 -1.36 11.47
N ARG A 500 19.31 -0.76 11.55
CA ARG A 500 19.49 0.63 12.03
C ARG A 500 18.87 1.66 11.08
N LEU A 501 19.16 1.58 9.77
CA LEU A 501 18.57 2.48 8.77
C LEU A 501 17.04 2.36 8.76
N LYS A 502 16.51 1.14 8.91
CA LYS A 502 15.07 0.87 9.10
C LYS A 502 14.55 1.51 10.39
N ASN A 503 15.24 1.38 11.53
CA ASN A 503 14.81 2.00 12.80
C ASN A 503 14.85 3.54 12.75
N LYS A 504 15.74 4.15 11.97
CA LYS A 504 15.75 5.60 11.68
C LYS A 504 14.72 6.05 10.63
N ALA A 505 13.85 5.15 10.17
CA ALA A 505 12.88 5.37 9.09
C ALA A 505 13.49 5.95 7.80
N LEU A 506 14.73 5.53 7.47
CA LEU A 506 15.45 5.92 6.25
C LEU A 506 15.27 4.91 5.11
N ILE A 507 14.97 3.65 5.45
CA ILE A 507 14.55 2.60 4.50
C ILE A 507 13.35 1.84 5.08
N THR A 508 12.60 1.18 4.20
CA THR A 508 11.54 0.22 4.54
C THR A 508 11.90 -1.16 4.00
N ILE A 509 11.46 -2.20 4.71
CA ILE A 509 11.57 -3.60 4.26
C ILE A 509 10.15 -4.15 4.12
N SER A 510 9.82 -4.71 2.96
CA SER A 510 8.49 -5.28 2.68
C SER A 510 8.30 -6.66 3.35
N PRO A 511 7.06 -7.19 3.42
CA PRO A 511 6.82 -8.58 3.82
C PRO A 511 7.46 -9.63 2.92
N ASP A 512 7.96 -9.23 1.74
CA ASP A 512 8.71 -10.06 0.79
C ASP A 512 10.24 -9.89 0.95
N ASP A 513 10.71 -9.33 2.05
CA ASP A 513 12.12 -8.98 2.33
C ASP A 513 12.78 -8.04 1.29
N VAL A 514 11.99 -7.27 0.54
CA VAL A 514 12.51 -6.28 -0.42
C VAL A 514 12.79 -4.97 0.31
N VAL A 515 14.02 -4.45 0.18
CA VAL A 515 14.39 -3.14 0.71
C VAL A 515 13.96 -2.05 -0.26
N SER A 516 13.48 -0.93 0.26
CA SER A 516 13.13 0.27 -0.53
C SER A 516 13.39 1.55 0.25
N MET A 517 13.71 2.63 -0.46
CA MET A 517 13.90 3.97 0.06
C MET A 517 12.75 4.89 -0.38
N HIS A 518 12.34 5.83 0.47
CA HIS A 518 11.35 6.83 0.07
C HIS A 518 11.98 7.85 -0.89
N ASN A 519 11.31 8.23 -1.99
CA ASN A 519 11.90 9.07 -3.04
C ASN A 519 12.48 10.41 -2.53
N ILE A 520 11.84 11.02 -1.52
CA ILE A 520 12.33 12.25 -0.89
C ILE A 520 13.66 12.04 -0.12
N ILE A 521 13.90 10.85 0.44
CA ILE A 521 15.19 10.47 1.03
C ILE A 521 16.20 10.19 -0.09
N GLN A 522 15.77 9.53 -1.17
CA GLN A 522 16.60 9.23 -2.33
C GLN A 522 17.13 10.51 -3.00
N GLU A 523 16.28 11.52 -3.22
CA GLU A 523 16.69 12.85 -3.71
C GLU A 523 17.62 13.59 -2.72
N THR A 524 17.45 13.36 -1.41
CA THR A 524 18.37 13.89 -0.39
C THR A 524 19.75 13.23 -0.49
N ALA A 525 19.82 11.91 -0.72
CA ALA A 525 21.08 11.19 -0.96
C ALA A 525 21.79 11.68 -2.24
N TRP A 526 21.04 11.88 -3.33
CA TRP A 526 21.61 12.43 -4.58
C TRP A 526 22.17 13.85 -4.39
N GLU A 527 21.51 14.71 -3.61
CA GLU A 527 21.98 16.06 -3.34
C GLU A 527 23.18 16.06 -2.36
N ILE A 528 23.23 15.14 -1.38
CA ILE A 528 24.40 14.93 -0.52
C ILE A 528 25.65 14.58 -1.36
N VAL A 529 25.53 13.70 -2.36
CA VAL A 529 26.65 13.35 -3.25
C VAL A 529 27.12 14.54 -4.09
N ARG A 530 26.21 15.41 -4.53
CA ARG A 530 26.59 16.65 -5.25
C ARG A 530 27.34 17.64 -4.35
N GLU A 531 26.97 17.71 -3.09
CA GLU A 531 27.66 18.52 -2.07
C GLU A 531 29.08 18.00 -1.73
N GLU A 532 29.50 16.82 -2.23
CA GLU A 532 30.88 16.33 -2.06
C GLU A 532 31.90 17.06 -2.94
N SER A 533 31.48 17.61 -4.09
CA SER A 533 32.38 18.25 -5.05
C SER A 533 31.65 19.30 -5.91
N ASP A 534 31.90 20.58 -5.62
CA ASP A 534 31.36 21.72 -6.34
C ASP A 534 31.88 21.79 -7.79
N ASN A 535 31.04 21.41 -8.76
CA ASN A 535 31.27 21.50 -10.21
C ASN A 535 32.35 20.56 -10.81
N ASP A 536 32.88 19.59 -10.05
CA ASP A 536 33.69 18.49 -10.61
C ASP A 536 33.09 17.12 -10.23
N PRO A 537 32.28 16.50 -11.12
CA PRO A 537 31.72 15.18 -10.86
C PRO A 537 32.78 14.06 -10.79
N GLY A 538 34.01 14.26 -11.31
CA GLY A 538 35.07 13.25 -11.24
C GLY A 538 35.51 12.90 -9.80
N HIS A 539 35.17 13.76 -8.83
CA HIS A 539 35.48 13.60 -7.41
C HIS A 539 34.26 13.24 -6.53
N GLN A 540 33.08 13.04 -7.11
CA GLN A 540 31.89 12.57 -6.38
C GLN A 540 31.93 11.05 -6.15
N SER A 541 31.26 10.57 -5.11
CA SER A 541 31.20 9.15 -4.77
C SER A 541 30.24 8.33 -5.65
N HIS A 542 29.20 8.95 -6.21
CA HIS A 542 28.20 8.26 -7.05
C HIS A 542 27.85 9.13 -8.26
N LEU A 543 28.11 8.66 -9.48
CA LEU A 543 27.73 9.41 -10.69
C LEU A 543 26.27 9.11 -11.07
N ILE A 544 25.42 10.13 -11.05
CA ILE A 544 23.96 10.01 -11.11
C ILE A 544 23.34 10.73 -12.34
N ASP A 545 23.83 11.90 -12.75
CA ASP A 545 23.32 12.57 -13.98
C ASP A 545 24.02 12.01 -15.23
N PRO A 546 23.28 11.59 -16.28
CA PRO A 546 23.88 11.08 -17.52
C PRO A 546 24.83 12.06 -18.22
N SER A 547 24.67 13.38 -17.98
CA SER A 547 25.55 14.42 -18.52
C SER A 547 26.93 14.38 -17.85
N ASP A 548 26.92 14.26 -16.53
CA ASP A 548 28.12 14.24 -15.68
C ASP A 548 28.89 12.94 -15.91
N ILE A 549 28.18 11.80 -16.03
CA ILE A 549 28.76 10.50 -16.40
C ILE A 549 29.44 10.58 -17.77
N TYR A 550 28.80 11.21 -18.77
CA TYR A 550 29.36 11.38 -20.10
C TYR A 550 30.66 12.20 -20.05
N GLU A 551 30.67 13.32 -19.33
CA GLU A 551 31.88 14.14 -19.19
C GLU A 551 33.01 13.40 -18.48
N VAL A 552 32.72 12.67 -17.40
CA VAL A 552 33.74 11.95 -16.63
C VAL A 552 34.36 10.80 -17.42
N LEU A 553 33.55 10.05 -18.18
CA LEU A 553 34.00 8.87 -18.94
C LEU A 553 34.69 9.22 -20.26
N GLU A 554 34.21 10.21 -21.03
CA GLU A 554 34.84 10.62 -22.30
C GLU A 554 36.22 11.25 -22.06
N ASN A 555 36.38 11.99 -20.94
CA ASN A 555 37.59 12.77 -20.64
C ASN A 555 38.53 12.12 -19.60
N ASN A 556 38.33 10.83 -19.24
CA ASN A 556 39.10 10.12 -18.20
C ASN A 556 39.21 10.86 -16.84
N LYS A 557 38.21 11.66 -16.43
CA LYS A 557 38.27 12.48 -15.19
C LYS A 557 38.03 11.69 -13.89
N GLY A 558 37.65 10.41 -13.96
CA GLY A 558 37.16 9.68 -12.81
C GLY A 558 38.24 9.36 -11.77
N SER A 559 38.00 9.77 -10.53
CA SER A 559 38.92 9.55 -9.42
C SER A 559 38.59 8.33 -8.56
N LYS A 560 39.47 8.01 -7.62
CA LYS A 560 39.29 7.01 -6.55
C LYS A 560 38.13 7.30 -5.57
N ALA A 561 37.41 8.41 -5.73
CA ALA A 561 36.21 8.69 -4.95
C ALA A 561 35.01 7.87 -5.43
N ILE A 562 34.93 7.61 -6.74
CA ILE A 562 33.76 7.01 -7.40
C ILE A 562 33.58 5.55 -6.94
N ARG A 563 32.41 5.28 -6.34
CA ARG A 563 31.90 3.97 -5.92
C ARG A 563 30.86 3.41 -6.89
N SER A 564 30.02 4.26 -7.49
CA SER A 564 29.01 3.84 -8.47
C SER A 564 28.97 4.70 -9.73
N ILE A 565 28.57 4.07 -10.84
CA ILE A 565 28.20 4.71 -12.10
C ILE A 565 26.97 3.99 -12.66
N ALA A 566 25.88 4.72 -12.92
CA ALA A 566 24.65 4.16 -13.49
C ALA A 566 24.14 5.02 -14.68
N THR A 567 24.23 4.49 -15.92
CA THR A 567 23.90 5.25 -17.14
C THR A 567 23.07 4.46 -18.15
N ASP A 568 22.23 5.18 -18.90
CA ASP A 568 21.22 4.66 -19.80
C ASP A 568 21.56 5.02 -21.25
N LEU A 569 22.12 4.04 -21.98
CA LEU A 569 22.52 4.14 -23.38
C LEU A 569 21.40 4.62 -24.31
N SER A 570 20.12 4.51 -23.93
CA SER A 570 19.01 5.00 -24.74
C SER A 570 18.95 6.54 -24.83
N ILE A 571 19.63 7.25 -23.90
CA ILE A 571 19.64 8.72 -23.81
C ILE A 571 21.06 9.33 -23.81
N THR A 572 22.12 8.53 -23.72
CA THR A 572 23.50 9.03 -23.91
C THR A 572 23.77 9.34 -25.38
N LYS A 573 24.62 10.33 -25.62
CA LYS A 573 25.31 10.52 -26.90
C LYS A 573 26.31 9.39 -27.12
N ASP A 574 26.79 9.25 -28.35
CA ASP A 574 27.97 8.47 -28.72
C ASP A 574 29.14 8.77 -27.77
N LEU A 575 29.52 7.77 -26.97
CA LEU A 575 30.56 7.80 -25.94
C LEU A 575 31.74 6.93 -26.38
N LYS A 576 32.95 7.47 -26.39
CA LYS A 576 34.18 6.76 -26.79
C LYS A 576 35.07 6.59 -25.57
N LEU A 577 35.04 5.39 -25.00
CA LEU A 577 35.87 5.05 -23.84
C LEU A 577 37.33 4.80 -24.26
N ASN A 578 38.26 5.32 -23.47
CA ASN A 578 39.68 5.00 -23.58
C ASN A 578 39.99 3.67 -22.85
N PRO A 579 41.03 2.91 -23.24
CA PRO A 579 41.34 1.60 -22.63
C PRO A 579 41.60 1.63 -21.13
N ASP A 580 42.05 2.78 -20.63
CA ASP A 580 42.48 3.05 -19.25
C ASP A 580 41.40 3.76 -18.41
N VAL A 581 40.19 4.00 -18.93
CA VAL A 581 39.17 4.88 -18.34
C VAL A 581 38.84 4.57 -16.87
N PHE A 582 38.89 3.30 -16.46
CA PHE A 582 38.62 2.89 -15.07
C PHE A 582 39.87 2.76 -14.17
N SER A 583 41.08 2.98 -14.69
CA SER A 583 42.35 2.74 -13.98
C SER A 583 42.47 3.54 -12.66
N MET A 584 41.99 4.78 -12.67
CA MET A 584 41.98 5.68 -11.51
C MET A 584 40.77 5.48 -10.60
N MET A 585 39.72 4.79 -11.07
CA MET A 585 38.47 4.51 -10.36
C MET A 585 38.55 3.22 -9.54
N ASN A 586 39.66 3.00 -8.83
CA ASN A 586 39.94 1.73 -8.15
C ASN A 586 38.99 1.38 -6.97
N LYS A 587 38.09 2.30 -6.60
CA LYS A 587 37.02 2.13 -5.60
C LYS A 587 35.63 1.91 -6.18
N LEU A 588 35.50 1.77 -7.50
CA LEU A 588 34.24 1.47 -8.18
C LEU A 588 33.76 0.07 -7.78
N GLN A 589 32.65 0.00 -7.04
CA GLN A 589 32.00 -1.24 -6.62
C GLN A 589 30.78 -1.57 -7.49
N TYR A 590 30.14 -0.57 -8.11
CA TYR A 590 28.90 -0.76 -8.86
C TYR A 590 28.94 -0.06 -10.23
N LEU A 591 28.97 -0.84 -11.31
CA LEU A 591 28.92 -0.33 -12.68
C LEU A 591 27.66 -0.85 -13.39
N ASP A 592 26.80 0.08 -13.81
CA ASP A 592 25.57 -0.19 -14.54
C ASP A 592 25.47 0.64 -15.82
N ILE A 593 25.77 0.00 -16.95
CA ILE A 593 25.56 0.53 -18.30
C ILE A 593 24.40 -0.26 -18.90
N TYR A 594 23.22 0.35 -18.99
CA TYR A 594 21.98 -0.31 -19.43
C TYR A 594 21.29 0.49 -20.55
N SER A 595 20.13 0.03 -21.03
CA SER A 595 19.36 0.73 -22.07
C SER A 595 17.87 0.56 -21.82
N LYS A 596 17.11 1.66 -21.79
CA LYS A 596 15.64 1.63 -21.74
C LYS A 596 15.04 1.49 -23.14
N GLY A 597 14.40 0.35 -23.39
CA GLY A 597 13.67 0.06 -24.63
C GLY A 597 14.36 -0.96 -25.55
N TYR A 598 13.66 -1.31 -26.65
CA TYR A 598 14.12 -2.19 -27.74
C TYR A 598 14.32 -3.70 -27.45
N TYR A 599 13.50 -4.31 -26.58
CA TYR A 599 13.35 -5.78 -26.51
C TYR A 599 12.82 -6.45 -27.80
N TYR A 600 12.49 -5.68 -28.85
CA TYR A 600 11.93 -6.18 -30.12
C TYR A 600 12.82 -5.90 -31.35
N ALA A 601 13.97 -5.23 -31.19
CA ALA A 601 14.82 -4.83 -32.32
C ALA A 601 16.08 -5.69 -32.45
N PHE A 602 15.91 -6.97 -32.82
CA PHE A 602 16.97 -7.96 -33.01
C PHE A 602 18.01 -7.64 -34.13
N LEU A 603 18.02 -6.42 -34.68
CA LEU A 603 18.72 -6.04 -35.91
C LEU A 603 19.56 -4.75 -35.81
N GLN A 604 19.55 -4.03 -34.68
CA GLN A 604 20.37 -2.85 -34.49
C GLN A 604 20.99 -2.83 -33.08
N PHE A 605 22.32 -2.96 -33.02
CA PHE A 605 23.08 -2.58 -31.83
C PHE A 605 23.01 -1.05 -31.68
N PRO A 606 22.69 -0.51 -30.50
CA PRO A 606 22.77 0.93 -30.26
C PRO A 606 24.22 1.37 -30.43
N ARG A 607 24.46 2.34 -31.33
CA ARG A 607 25.81 2.80 -31.70
C ARG A 607 26.42 3.77 -30.67
N ASN A 608 25.90 3.78 -29.46
CA ASN A 608 26.06 4.90 -28.53
C ASN A 608 27.28 4.73 -27.59
N LEU A 609 28.02 3.61 -27.69
CA LEU A 609 29.24 3.37 -26.90
C LEU A 609 30.29 2.62 -27.74
N TYR A 610 31.52 3.12 -27.74
CA TYR A 610 32.66 2.58 -28.49
C TYR A 610 33.87 2.32 -27.60
N LEU A 611 34.51 1.16 -27.79
CA LEU A 611 35.82 0.78 -27.22
C LEU A 611 36.79 0.42 -28.36
N PRO A 612 37.21 1.38 -29.20
CA PRO A 612 37.93 1.11 -30.46
C PRO A 612 39.36 0.56 -30.28
N GLN A 613 39.90 0.67 -29.06
CA GLN A 613 41.23 0.16 -28.68
C GLN A 613 41.13 -0.97 -27.64
N GLY A 614 39.93 -1.51 -27.39
CA GLY A 614 39.67 -2.44 -26.30
C GLY A 614 39.61 -1.75 -24.92
N LEU A 615 39.66 -2.56 -23.86
CA LEU A 615 39.67 -2.12 -22.46
C LEU A 615 40.80 -2.88 -21.74
N GLU A 616 41.67 -2.17 -21.02
CA GLU A 616 42.87 -2.77 -20.41
C GLU A 616 42.55 -3.49 -19.09
N SER A 617 41.64 -2.93 -18.29
CA SER A 617 41.23 -3.46 -16.99
C SER A 617 39.84 -3.00 -16.56
N LEU A 618 39.23 -3.74 -15.64
CA LEU A 618 38.06 -3.36 -14.87
C LEU A 618 38.46 -3.29 -13.38
N PRO A 619 37.86 -2.41 -12.54
CA PRO A 619 38.24 -2.29 -11.14
C PRO A 619 38.01 -3.56 -10.32
N ASN A 620 38.98 -3.91 -9.48
CA ASN A 620 38.99 -5.17 -8.71
C ASN A 620 37.96 -5.18 -7.55
N GLU A 621 37.46 -4.01 -7.14
CA GLU A 621 36.44 -3.88 -6.08
C GLU A 621 35.00 -3.99 -6.61
N LEU A 622 34.80 -4.24 -7.91
CA LEU A 622 33.47 -4.44 -8.50
C LEU A 622 32.70 -5.59 -7.83
N LYS A 623 31.53 -5.26 -7.28
CA LYS A 623 30.51 -6.16 -6.72
C LYS A 623 29.31 -6.33 -7.65
N TYR A 624 28.97 -5.29 -8.42
CA TYR A 624 27.92 -5.33 -9.46
C TYR A 624 28.48 -4.86 -10.80
N LEU A 625 28.30 -5.66 -11.86
CA LEU A 625 28.59 -5.26 -13.23
C LEU A 625 27.42 -5.61 -14.15
N ARG A 626 26.67 -4.59 -14.60
CA ARG A 626 25.77 -4.69 -15.75
C ARG A 626 26.33 -3.85 -16.90
N TRP A 627 26.47 -4.47 -18.07
CA TRP A 627 26.89 -3.78 -19.30
C TRP A 627 26.11 -4.37 -20.48
N ALA A 628 24.93 -3.81 -20.73
CA ALA A 628 24.12 -4.15 -21.89
C ALA A 628 24.85 -3.80 -23.18
N TYR A 629 24.79 -4.68 -24.18
CA TYR A 629 25.50 -4.53 -25.46
C TYR A 629 27.02 -4.41 -25.33
N TYR A 630 27.63 -5.00 -24.28
CA TYR A 630 29.08 -5.01 -24.06
C TYR A 630 29.84 -5.40 -25.35
N PRO A 631 30.73 -4.52 -25.88
CA PRO A 631 31.16 -4.60 -27.27
C PRO A 631 32.40 -5.47 -27.52
N LEU A 632 33.06 -5.97 -26.48
CA LEU A 632 34.28 -6.77 -26.62
C LEU A 632 34.00 -8.28 -26.60
N GLU A 633 34.87 -9.06 -27.23
CA GLU A 633 34.68 -10.51 -27.42
C GLU A 633 34.92 -11.33 -26.12
N SER A 634 35.50 -10.72 -25.10
CA SER A 634 35.75 -11.27 -23.75
C SER A 634 35.92 -10.14 -22.72
N LEU A 635 35.98 -10.48 -21.43
CA LEU A 635 36.39 -9.55 -20.36
C LEU A 635 37.93 -9.39 -20.34
N PRO A 636 38.47 -8.22 -19.90
CA PRO A 636 39.92 -7.96 -19.90
C PRO A 636 40.70 -9.01 -19.09
N SER A 637 41.89 -9.40 -19.57
CA SER A 637 42.71 -10.43 -18.91
C SER A 637 43.05 -10.10 -17.45
N LYS A 638 43.32 -8.82 -17.16
CA LYS A 638 43.60 -8.29 -15.81
C LYS A 638 42.42 -8.36 -14.82
N PHE A 639 41.21 -8.68 -15.27
CA PHE A 639 40.01 -8.67 -14.43
C PHE A 639 40.03 -9.77 -13.34
N THR A 640 39.56 -9.42 -12.15
CA THR A 640 39.37 -10.30 -10.98
C THR A 640 37.90 -10.36 -10.57
N ALA A 641 37.33 -11.56 -10.43
CA ALA A 641 35.92 -11.75 -10.05
C ALA A 641 35.68 -11.99 -8.55
N GLU A 642 36.70 -11.85 -7.69
CA GLU A 642 36.66 -12.24 -6.27
C GLU A 642 35.50 -11.56 -5.51
N ASN A 643 35.32 -10.25 -5.72
CA ASN A 643 34.29 -9.46 -5.04
C ASN A 643 32.95 -9.42 -5.82
N LEU A 644 32.89 -9.95 -7.05
CA LEU A 644 31.75 -9.78 -7.94
C LEU A 644 30.58 -10.70 -7.55
N VAL A 645 29.41 -10.11 -7.30
CA VAL A 645 28.16 -10.80 -6.93
C VAL A 645 27.23 -10.96 -8.15
N VAL A 646 27.17 -9.95 -9.03
CA VAL A 646 26.30 -9.95 -10.22
C VAL A 646 27.10 -9.59 -11.48
N LEU A 647 27.02 -10.45 -12.49
CA LEU A 647 27.58 -10.23 -13.83
C LEU A 647 26.49 -10.30 -14.89
N ASN A 648 26.13 -9.17 -15.50
CA ASN A 648 25.10 -9.08 -16.53
C ASN A 648 25.65 -8.41 -17.80
N LEU A 649 26.00 -9.22 -18.80
CA LEU A 649 26.45 -8.78 -20.13
C LEU A 649 25.38 -9.15 -21.18
N GLN A 650 24.12 -8.79 -20.92
CA GLN A 650 23.04 -9.05 -21.87
C GLN A 650 23.28 -8.36 -23.23
N CYS A 651 22.87 -9.03 -24.32
CA CYS A 651 23.06 -8.59 -25.71
C CYS A 651 24.53 -8.37 -26.12
N SER A 652 25.52 -9.00 -25.45
CA SER A 652 26.94 -8.72 -25.69
C SER A 652 27.54 -9.37 -26.94
N GLN A 653 28.73 -8.90 -27.32
CA GLN A 653 29.58 -9.49 -28.35
C GLN A 653 30.47 -10.64 -27.84
N VAL A 654 30.33 -11.05 -26.58
CA VAL A 654 31.21 -12.03 -25.94
C VAL A 654 31.15 -13.38 -26.66
N LYS A 655 32.30 -13.88 -27.10
CA LYS A 655 32.48 -15.24 -27.65
C LYS A 655 32.82 -16.25 -26.56
N LYS A 656 33.65 -15.82 -25.60
CA LYS A 656 34.06 -16.53 -24.39
C LYS A 656 34.25 -15.53 -23.26
N LEU A 657 33.68 -15.79 -22.09
CA LEU A 657 33.62 -14.81 -20.99
C LEU A 657 35.00 -14.38 -20.49
N TRP A 658 35.86 -15.35 -20.18
CA TRP A 658 37.27 -15.16 -19.84
C TRP A 658 38.09 -16.40 -20.22
N HIS A 659 39.41 -16.24 -20.40
CA HIS A 659 40.30 -17.31 -20.85
C HIS A 659 40.91 -18.15 -19.72
N GLU A 660 41.08 -17.56 -18.53
CA GLU A 660 41.69 -18.18 -17.35
C GLU A 660 40.63 -18.60 -16.32
N GLU A 661 40.99 -19.51 -15.41
CA GLU A 661 40.17 -19.78 -14.23
C GLU A 661 40.21 -18.55 -13.29
N LYS A 662 39.09 -17.82 -13.18
CA LYS A 662 38.97 -16.69 -12.26
C LYS A 662 38.36 -17.15 -10.94
N ASP A 663 38.89 -16.65 -9.82
CA ASP A 663 38.17 -16.79 -8.55
C ASP A 663 36.95 -15.88 -8.55
N ALA A 664 35.79 -16.49 -8.37
CA ALA A 664 34.47 -15.86 -8.49
C ALA A 664 33.57 -16.29 -7.31
N VAL A 665 34.19 -16.53 -6.13
CA VAL A 665 33.53 -17.12 -4.97
C VAL A 665 32.22 -16.44 -4.56
N ASN A 666 32.12 -15.12 -4.71
CA ASN A 666 30.93 -14.34 -4.35
C ASN A 666 29.85 -14.25 -5.45
N LEU A 667 30.12 -14.73 -6.66
CA LEU A 667 29.21 -14.59 -7.81
C LEU A 667 27.92 -15.38 -7.56
N LYS A 668 26.79 -14.67 -7.50
CA LYS A 668 25.43 -15.20 -7.29
C LYS A 668 24.62 -15.25 -8.58
N GLU A 669 24.83 -14.32 -9.51
CA GLU A 669 24.08 -14.24 -10.77
C GLU A 669 24.99 -13.99 -11.98
N LEU A 670 24.79 -14.79 -13.04
CA LEU A 670 25.42 -14.66 -14.35
C LEU A 670 24.35 -14.56 -15.45
N VAL A 671 24.22 -13.40 -16.07
CA VAL A 671 23.32 -13.14 -17.20
C VAL A 671 24.13 -12.81 -18.45
N LEU A 672 24.06 -13.67 -19.46
CA LEU A 672 24.67 -13.46 -20.79
C LEU A 672 23.60 -13.53 -21.89
N SER A 673 22.31 -13.45 -21.54
CA SER A 673 21.20 -13.59 -22.49
C SER A 673 21.32 -12.64 -23.70
N LEU A 674 20.85 -13.10 -24.86
CA LEU A 674 20.98 -12.45 -26.17
C LEU A 674 22.43 -12.21 -26.66
N SER A 675 23.45 -12.76 -25.98
CA SER A 675 24.84 -12.75 -26.48
C SER A 675 25.00 -13.75 -27.63
N SER A 676 24.60 -13.33 -28.83
CA SER A 676 24.48 -14.18 -30.02
C SER A 676 25.81 -14.80 -30.48
N ASN A 677 26.94 -14.23 -30.06
CA ASN A 677 28.28 -14.70 -30.38
C ASN A 677 28.89 -15.70 -29.39
N LEU A 678 28.25 -15.95 -28.23
CA LEU A 678 28.75 -16.87 -27.20
C LEU A 678 28.76 -18.31 -27.72
N VAL A 679 29.92 -18.98 -27.63
CA VAL A 679 30.11 -20.37 -28.12
C VAL A 679 30.20 -21.37 -26.97
N GLU A 680 30.86 -20.99 -25.88
CA GLU A 680 31.07 -21.81 -24.68
C GLU A 680 31.07 -20.97 -23.39
N LEU A 681 30.79 -21.61 -22.26
CA LEU A 681 31.08 -21.06 -20.93
C LEU A 681 32.50 -21.42 -20.47
N PRO A 682 33.16 -20.58 -19.66
CA PRO A 682 34.41 -20.94 -18.99
C PRO A 682 34.16 -21.95 -17.87
N ASP A 683 35.22 -22.36 -17.16
CA ASP A 683 35.04 -22.99 -15.86
C ASP A 683 34.42 -21.99 -14.86
N LEU A 684 33.56 -22.54 -14.00
CA LEU A 684 32.77 -21.89 -12.96
C LEU A 684 32.86 -22.66 -11.63
N SER A 685 33.76 -23.64 -11.52
CA SER A 685 33.98 -24.48 -10.33
C SER A 685 34.22 -23.66 -9.04
N ARG A 686 34.86 -22.48 -9.15
CA ARG A 686 35.07 -21.54 -8.04
C ARG A 686 33.85 -20.68 -7.68
N ALA A 687 32.84 -20.57 -8.55
CA ALA A 687 31.65 -19.75 -8.35
C ALA A 687 30.63 -20.41 -7.39
N LYS A 688 31.08 -20.73 -6.17
CA LYS A 688 30.37 -21.57 -5.19
C LYS A 688 29.04 -20.98 -4.71
N ASN A 689 28.84 -19.67 -4.87
CA ASN A 689 27.59 -18.97 -4.53
C ASN A 689 26.61 -18.81 -5.70
N LEU A 690 26.93 -19.30 -6.90
CA LEU A 690 26.17 -19.06 -8.13
C LEU A 690 24.80 -19.73 -8.09
N ALA A 691 23.75 -18.90 -8.01
CA ALA A 691 22.35 -19.29 -7.85
C ALA A 691 21.55 -19.15 -9.15
N THR A 692 21.90 -18.19 -10.02
CA THR A 692 21.22 -17.91 -11.29
C THR A 692 22.20 -17.89 -12.45
N ILE A 693 21.89 -18.65 -13.51
CA ILE A 693 22.53 -18.57 -14.83
C ILE A 693 21.44 -18.35 -15.88
N ASP A 694 21.55 -17.28 -16.69
CA ASP A 694 20.62 -16.93 -17.76
C ASP A 694 21.37 -16.67 -19.08
N LEU A 695 21.29 -17.64 -19.99
CA LEU A 695 21.92 -17.62 -21.32
C LEU A 695 20.87 -17.62 -22.44
N ARG A 696 19.63 -17.17 -22.16
CA ARG A 696 18.54 -17.20 -23.16
C ARG A 696 18.97 -16.58 -24.48
N ALA A 697 18.65 -17.22 -25.60
CA ALA A 697 18.98 -16.78 -26.95
C ALA A 697 20.49 -16.57 -27.24
N CYS A 698 21.39 -17.26 -26.53
CA CYS A 698 22.78 -17.44 -26.96
C CYS A 698 22.83 -18.42 -28.14
N VAL A 699 22.41 -17.96 -29.33
CA VAL A 699 22.08 -18.84 -30.48
C VAL A 699 23.24 -19.72 -30.98
N ARG A 700 24.50 -19.31 -30.74
CA ARG A 700 25.73 -20.04 -31.11
C ARG A 700 26.30 -20.94 -30.00
N LEU A 701 25.68 -21.00 -28.82
CA LEU A 701 26.15 -21.79 -27.68
C LEU A 701 25.98 -23.28 -27.98
N THR A 702 27.08 -24.02 -28.12
CA THR A 702 27.06 -25.44 -28.51
C THR A 702 27.03 -26.41 -27.33
N SER A 703 27.54 -25.99 -26.17
CA SER A 703 27.73 -26.84 -24.99
C SER A 703 27.81 -26.02 -23.69
N ILE A 704 27.55 -26.69 -22.57
CA ILE A 704 27.67 -26.13 -21.21
C ILE A 704 28.84 -26.80 -20.49
N HIS A 705 29.68 -26.00 -19.82
CA HIS A 705 30.84 -26.54 -19.10
C HIS A 705 30.40 -27.44 -17.91
N PRO A 706 31.00 -28.63 -17.70
CA PRO A 706 30.52 -29.60 -16.71
C PRO A 706 30.48 -29.10 -15.26
N SER A 707 31.26 -28.07 -14.92
CA SER A 707 31.27 -27.44 -13.59
C SER A 707 29.90 -26.90 -13.16
N VAL A 708 29.06 -26.47 -14.11
CA VAL A 708 27.70 -26.00 -13.84
C VAL A 708 26.86 -27.06 -13.10
N PHE A 709 27.11 -28.35 -13.37
CA PHE A 709 26.43 -29.45 -12.69
C PHE A 709 26.98 -29.77 -11.30
N SER A 710 28.04 -29.08 -10.86
CA SER A 710 28.62 -29.18 -9.50
C SER A 710 28.26 -28.00 -8.60
N LEU A 711 27.46 -27.04 -9.08
CA LEU A 711 27.08 -25.84 -8.35
C LEU A 711 25.95 -26.13 -7.34
N ASN A 712 26.33 -26.45 -6.10
CA ASN A 712 25.40 -26.81 -5.02
C ASN A 712 24.40 -25.70 -4.63
N LYS A 713 24.57 -24.46 -5.09
CA LYS A 713 23.64 -23.33 -4.85
C LYS A 713 22.81 -22.93 -6.09
N LEU A 714 23.01 -23.56 -7.25
CA LEU A 714 22.32 -23.19 -8.49
C LEU A 714 20.82 -23.53 -8.40
N GLU A 715 19.97 -22.49 -8.34
CA GLU A 715 18.50 -22.60 -8.31
C GLU A 715 17.86 -22.43 -9.69
N LYS A 716 18.42 -21.56 -10.55
CA LYS A 716 17.90 -21.25 -11.89
C LYS A 716 18.98 -21.44 -12.96
N LEU A 717 18.67 -22.24 -13.98
CA LEU A 717 19.41 -22.32 -15.24
C LEU A 717 18.45 -22.12 -16.42
N ASP A 718 18.65 -21.05 -17.19
CA ASP A 718 17.84 -20.74 -18.37
C ASP A 718 18.70 -20.70 -19.63
N LEU A 719 18.33 -21.56 -20.58
CA LEU A 719 19.00 -21.83 -21.84
C LEU A 719 18.05 -21.65 -23.04
N GLY A 720 16.82 -21.13 -22.81
CA GLY A 720 15.80 -21.03 -23.85
C GLY A 720 16.27 -20.23 -25.07
N GLY A 721 16.20 -20.81 -26.27
CA GLY A 721 16.65 -20.21 -27.53
C GLY A 721 18.12 -20.44 -27.89
N CYS A 722 18.85 -21.32 -27.18
CA CYS A 722 20.20 -21.74 -27.59
C CYS A 722 20.11 -22.73 -28.79
N PHE A 723 19.87 -22.20 -30.00
CA PHE A 723 19.58 -23.00 -31.19
C PHE A 723 20.66 -24.03 -31.56
N SER A 724 21.94 -23.77 -31.21
CA SER A 724 23.07 -24.65 -31.49
C SER A 724 23.36 -25.71 -30.41
N LEU A 725 22.61 -25.73 -29.30
CA LEU A 725 22.85 -26.64 -28.18
C LEU A 725 22.31 -28.05 -28.50
N THR A 726 23.21 -29.02 -28.71
CA THR A 726 22.85 -30.37 -29.17
C THR A 726 22.55 -31.37 -28.05
N SER A 727 23.16 -31.21 -26.88
CA SER A 727 22.96 -32.09 -25.73
C SER A 727 23.08 -31.34 -24.40
N LEU A 728 22.32 -31.78 -23.39
CA LEU A 728 22.49 -31.36 -22.00
C LEU A 728 22.39 -32.58 -21.06
N LYS A 729 23.55 -33.16 -20.76
CA LYS A 729 23.70 -34.36 -19.92
C LYS A 729 24.39 -34.04 -18.61
N SER A 730 23.94 -34.67 -17.53
CA SER A 730 24.65 -34.73 -16.24
C SER A 730 24.47 -36.10 -15.61
N ASN A 731 25.57 -36.63 -15.04
CA ASN A 731 25.55 -37.78 -14.14
C ASN A 731 25.43 -37.35 -12.67
N ILE A 732 25.59 -36.05 -12.38
CA ILE A 732 25.44 -35.45 -11.05
C ILE A 732 23.97 -35.05 -10.87
N HIS A 733 23.39 -35.47 -9.75
CA HIS A 733 22.05 -35.09 -9.33
C HIS A 733 22.12 -33.81 -8.50
N LEU A 734 21.66 -32.68 -9.08
CA LEU A 734 21.78 -31.36 -8.47
C LEU A 734 20.96 -31.25 -7.18
N SER A 735 21.52 -30.58 -6.17
CA SER A 735 20.88 -30.41 -4.86
C SER A 735 19.76 -29.39 -4.86
N SER A 736 19.89 -28.32 -5.65
CA SER A 736 19.15 -27.07 -5.44
C SER A 736 18.45 -26.52 -6.68
N LEU A 737 18.63 -27.12 -7.87
CA LEU A 737 18.09 -26.59 -9.12
C LEU A 737 16.55 -26.73 -9.15
N ARG A 738 15.85 -25.59 -9.10
CA ARG A 738 14.38 -25.45 -9.06
C ARG A 738 13.78 -25.14 -10.42
N TYR A 739 14.49 -24.36 -11.25
CA TYR A 739 14.05 -23.92 -12.56
C TYR A 739 15.05 -24.34 -13.64
N LEU A 740 14.59 -25.08 -14.64
CA LEU A 740 15.35 -25.39 -15.85
C LEU A 740 14.51 -25.09 -17.10
N SER A 741 15.04 -24.29 -18.01
CA SER A 741 14.42 -23.94 -19.29
C SER A 741 15.39 -24.17 -20.44
N LEU A 742 14.94 -24.92 -21.45
CA LEU A 742 15.61 -25.19 -22.72
C LEU A 742 14.65 -24.87 -23.90
N ALA A 743 13.61 -24.06 -23.64
CA ALA A 743 12.56 -23.73 -24.61
C ALA A 743 13.15 -23.21 -25.93
N GLY A 744 12.88 -23.87 -27.05
CA GLY A 744 13.43 -23.48 -28.36
C GLY A 744 14.86 -23.92 -28.63
N CYS A 745 15.48 -24.80 -27.84
CA CYS A 745 16.75 -25.45 -28.22
C CYS A 745 16.48 -26.50 -29.31
N ILE A 746 16.26 -26.06 -30.55
CA ILE A 746 15.79 -26.91 -31.65
C ILE A 746 16.73 -28.08 -32.00
N ALA A 747 18.05 -27.91 -31.83
CA ALA A 747 19.05 -28.95 -32.09
C ALA A 747 19.24 -29.94 -30.91
N LEU A 748 18.57 -29.73 -29.78
CA LEU A 748 18.75 -30.52 -28.57
C LEU A 748 18.08 -31.90 -28.72
N GLU A 749 18.86 -32.92 -29.07
CA GLU A 749 18.36 -34.30 -29.18
C GLU A 749 18.45 -35.07 -27.85
N GLU A 750 19.40 -34.72 -26.98
CA GLU A 750 19.72 -35.49 -25.77
C GLU A 750 19.63 -34.67 -24.46
N PHE A 751 18.91 -35.20 -23.47
CA PHE A 751 18.70 -34.55 -22.17
C PHE A 751 18.76 -35.54 -20.99
N SER A 752 19.50 -35.22 -19.92
CA SER A 752 19.54 -36.08 -18.70
C SER A 752 19.67 -35.37 -17.34
N VAL A 753 19.50 -34.05 -17.26
CA VAL A 753 19.68 -33.29 -16.01
C VAL A 753 18.57 -33.60 -14.99
N THR A 754 18.94 -33.83 -13.73
CA THR A 754 17.99 -34.08 -12.62
C THR A 754 18.36 -33.32 -11.35
N SER A 755 17.33 -33.03 -10.53
CA SER A 755 17.45 -32.37 -9.22
C SER A 755 16.31 -32.84 -8.31
N LYS A 756 16.52 -32.83 -6.99
CA LYS A 756 15.48 -33.06 -5.97
C LYS A 756 14.49 -31.91 -5.87
N GLU A 757 14.97 -30.70 -6.11
CA GLU A 757 14.25 -29.44 -5.89
C GLU A 757 13.59 -28.89 -7.16
N MET A 758 13.69 -29.58 -8.29
CA MET A 758 13.14 -29.11 -9.56
C MET A 758 11.62 -28.96 -9.48
N VAL A 759 11.12 -27.74 -9.69
CA VAL A 759 9.70 -27.37 -9.70
C VAL A 759 9.20 -27.10 -11.13
N TYR A 760 10.07 -26.55 -11.99
CA TYR A 760 9.76 -26.17 -13.36
C TYR A 760 10.80 -26.73 -14.33
N LEU A 761 10.32 -27.44 -15.36
CA LEU A 761 11.12 -27.93 -16.48
C LEU A 761 10.43 -27.59 -17.81
N ASN A 762 11.06 -26.73 -18.62
CA ASN A 762 10.62 -26.42 -19.97
C ASN A 762 11.57 -27.01 -21.02
N LEU A 763 11.02 -27.86 -21.89
CA LEU A 763 11.64 -28.53 -23.03
C LEU A 763 10.81 -28.31 -24.32
N GLU A 764 10.01 -27.25 -24.37
CA GLU A 764 9.18 -26.91 -25.53
C GLU A 764 10.06 -26.56 -26.75
N PHE A 765 9.61 -26.87 -27.96
CA PHE A 765 10.34 -26.61 -29.22
C PHE A 765 11.77 -27.19 -29.24
N THR A 766 11.98 -28.38 -28.66
CA THR A 766 13.28 -29.10 -28.65
C THR A 766 13.29 -30.35 -29.53
N GLY A 767 14.46 -30.74 -30.03
CA GLY A 767 14.68 -31.97 -30.80
C GLY A 767 14.52 -33.29 -30.02
N ILE A 768 14.19 -33.23 -28.72
CA ILE A 768 14.21 -34.38 -27.80
C ILE A 768 13.17 -35.42 -28.24
N ARG A 769 13.65 -36.62 -28.60
CA ARG A 769 12.81 -37.76 -28.99
C ARG A 769 12.31 -38.59 -27.81
N LYS A 770 13.06 -38.64 -26.71
CA LYS A 770 12.80 -39.50 -25.53
C LYS A 770 13.29 -38.82 -24.25
N LEU A 771 12.49 -38.88 -23.18
CA LEU A 771 12.93 -38.49 -21.84
C LEU A 771 13.54 -39.68 -21.09
N PRO A 772 14.56 -39.47 -20.25
CA PRO A 772 15.18 -40.54 -19.46
C PRO A 772 14.25 -41.02 -18.35
N SER A 773 14.40 -42.28 -17.94
CA SER A 773 13.63 -42.86 -16.82
C SER A 773 13.87 -42.14 -15.49
N SER A 774 15.02 -41.48 -15.32
CA SER A 774 15.41 -40.69 -14.16
C SER A 774 14.52 -39.46 -13.90
N ILE A 775 13.69 -39.04 -14.87
CA ILE A 775 12.71 -37.96 -14.68
C ILE A 775 11.85 -38.20 -13.42
N GLY A 776 11.43 -39.45 -13.17
CA GLY A 776 10.59 -39.84 -12.02
C GLY A 776 11.23 -39.69 -10.64
N VAL A 777 12.48 -39.23 -10.54
CA VAL A 777 13.14 -38.85 -9.28
C VAL A 777 12.72 -37.43 -8.83
N GLN A 778 12.27 -36.57 -9.76
CA GLN A 778 11.94 -35.15 -9.55
C GLN A 778 10.59 -34.98 -8.84
N LYS A 779 10.43 -35.50 -7.62
CA LYS A 779 9.15 -35.56 -6.88
C LYS A 779 8.46 -34.21 -6.67
N LYS A 780 9.24 -33.11 -6.66
CA LYS A 780 8.79 -31.71 -6.52
C LYS A 780 8.37 -31.02 -7.83
N LEU A 781 8.52 -31.69 -8.98
CA LEU A 781 8.23 -31.07 -10.28
C LEU A 781 6.73 -30.80 -10.42
N GLU A 782 6.34 -29.53 -10.48
CA GLU A 782 4.95 -29.11 -10.64
C GLU A 782 4.56 -28.86 -12.11
N LYS A 783 5.51 -28.43 -12.94
CA LYS A 783 5.28 -27.99 -14.32
C LYS A 783 6.30 -28.63 -15.27
N LEU A 784 5.82 -29.46 -16.19
CA LEU A 784 6.60 -30.09 -17.26
C LEU A 784 6.02 -29.64 -18.61
N LEU A 785 6.83 -28.93 -19.40
CA LEU A 785 6.40 -28.36 -20.67
C LEU A 785 7.23 -28.98 -21.81
N LEU A 786 6.55 -29.56 -22.79
CA LEU A 786 7.11 -30.38 -23.89
C LEU A 786 6.50 -30.04 -25.26
N SER A 787 5.61 -29.06 -25.34
CA SER A 787 4.96 -28.57 -26.57
C SER A 787 5.94 -28.43 -27.74
N HIS A 788 5.54 -28.84 -28.94
CA HIS A 788 6.34 -28.77 -30.17
C HIS A 788 7.70 -29.49 -30.10
N SER A 789 7.90 -30.42 -29.14
CA SER A 789 9.06 -31.31 -29.14
C SER A 789 8.85 -32.54 -30.04
N TYR A 790 9.95 -33.19 -30.39
CA TYR A 790 9.96 -34.39 -31.24
C TYR A 790 9.64 -35.69 -30.46
N ILE A 791 9.13 -35.58 -29.23
CA ILE A 791 8.91 -36.67 -28.27
C ILE A 791 8.05 -37.79 -28.85
N GLU A 792 8.60 -39.01 -28.89
CA GLU A 792 7.94 -40.20 -29.46
C GLU A 792 7.05 -40.90 -28.41
N ASN A 793 7.54 -41.00 -27.16
CA ASN A 793 6.85 -41.61 -26.02
C ASN A 793 7.38 -41.03 -24.70
N LEU A 794 6.53 -40.98 -23.66
CA LEU A 794 6.94 -40.61 -22.30
C LEU A 794 7.33 -41.86 -21.48
N PRO A 795 8.33 -41.76 -20.57
CA PRO A 795 8.77 -42.89 -19.76
C PRO A 795 7.74 -43.27 -18.68
N LYS A 796 7.58 -44.57 -18.42
CA LYS A 796 6.63 -45.11 -17.41
C LYS A 796 6.85 -44.58 -15.98
N SER A 797 8.00 -43.99 -15.68
CA SER A 797 8.33 -43.35 -14.40
C SER A 797 7.70 -41.95 -14.22
N ILE A 798 7.10 -41.34 -15.25
CA ILE A 798 6.39 -40.06 -15.14
C ILE A 798 5.27 -40.10 -14.08
N ARG A 799 4.68 -41.28 -13.84
CA ARG A 799 3.70 -41.57 -12.77
C ARG A 799 4.21 -41.31 -11.35
N HIS A 800 5.52 -41.19 -11.16
CA HIS A 800 6.17 -40.98 -9.86
C HIS A 800 6.37 -39.49 -9.52
N LEU A 801 6.05 -38.58 -10.43
CA LEU A 801 6.10 -37.13 -10.23
C LEU A 801 4.93 -36.67 -9.35
N SER A 802 5.06 -36.90 -8.04
CA SER A 802 3.99 -36.75 -7.04
C SER A 802 3.40 -35.34 -6.88
N MET A 803 4.08 -34.30 -7.37
CA MET A 803 3.61 -32.92 -7.32
C MET A 803 3.27 -32.35 -8.71
N LEU A 804 3.33 -33.14 -9.79
CA LEU A 804 3.09 -32.62 -11.14
C LEU A 804 1.64 -32.16 -11.28
N ARG A 805 1.45 -30.85 -11.45
CA ARG A 805 0.15 -30.20 -11.65
C ARG A 805 -0.13 -29.91 -13.12
N ARG A 806 0.88 -29.60 -13.93
CA ARG A 806 0.72 -29.21 -15.34
C ARG A 806 1.66 -29.97 -16.27
N LEU A 807 1.09 -30.57 -17.32
CA LEU A 807 1.80 -31.24 -18.41
C LEU A 807 1.33 -30.69 -19.76
N GLU A 808 2.18 -29.90 -20.42
CA GLU A 808 1.93 -29.38 -21.78
C GLU A 808 2.67 -30.22 -22.81
N LEU A 809 1.95 -30.69 -23.82
CA LEU A 809 2.40 -31.55 -24.93
C LEU A 809 1.85 -31.05 -26.27
N ARG A 810 1.42 -29.78 -26.35
CA ARG A 810 0.79 -29.19 -27.55
C ARG A 810 1.65 -29.43 -28.79
N ASN A 811 1.08 -29.98 -29.86
CA ASN A 811 1.75 -30.24 -31.13
C ASN A 811 2.99 -31.16 -31.06
N CYS A 812 3.06 -32.11 -30.11
CA CYS A 812 4.05 -33.19 -30.16
C CYS A 812 3.69 -34.20 -31.27
N TRP A 813 3.98 -33.85 -32.53
CA TRP A 813 3.47 -34.58 -33.70
C TRP A 813 3.92 -36.04 -33.80
N ASN A 814 5.01 -36.43 -33.13
CA ASN A 814 5.54 -37.79 -33.09
C ASN A 814 5.00 -38.65 -31.93
N LEU A 815 4.31 -38.05 -30.95
CA LEU A 815 3.91 -38.72 -29.73
C LEU A 815 2.86 -39.80 -30.02
N ARG A 816 3.21 -41.07 -29.78
CA ARG A 816 2.33 -42.22 -30.10
C ARG A 816 1.48 -42.70 -28.93
N SER A 817 2.00 -42.60 -27.71
CA SER A 817 1.29 -43.08 -26.51
C SER A 817 1.52 -42.22 -25.28
N LEU A 818 0.48 -42.12 -24.45
CA LEU A 818 0.57 -41.62 -23.08
C LEU A 818 0.55 -42.78 -22.07
N PRO A 819 1.62 -42.97 -21.28
CA PRO A 819 1.60 -43.88 -20.15
C PRO A 819 0.73 -43.29 -19.02
N ARG A 820 0.45 -44.12 -18.00
CA ARG A 820 -0.27 -43.66 -16.81
C ARG A 820 0.41 -42.44 -16.17
N LEU A 821 -0.36 -41.35 -16.06
CA LEU A 821 0.07 -40.07 -15.50
C LEU A 821 -0.06 -40.04 -13.96
N PRO A 822 0.59 -39.10 -13.26
CA PRO A 822 0.44 -38.96 -11.81
C PRO A 822 -0.95 -38.41 -11.42
N LEU A 823 -1.45 -38.83 -10.25
CA LEU A 823 -2.79 -38.46 -9.76
C LEU A 823 -2.91 -36.96 -9.38
N SER A 824 -1.78 -36.31 -9.13
CA SER A 824 -1.67 -34.86 -8.83
C SER A 824 -1.97 -33.94 -10.01
N LEU A 825 -2.08 -34.50 -11.22
CA LEU A 825 -2.19 -33.70 -12.45
C LEU A 825 -3.53 -32.96 -12.51
N ILE A 826 -3.45 -31.64 -12.64
CA ILE A 826 -4.58 -30.69 -12.73
C ILE A 826 -4.82 -30.30 -14.19
N THR A 827 -3.74 -30.10 -14.96
CA THR A 827 -3.78 -29.68 -16.37
C THR A 827 -2.99 -30.64 -17.26
N LEU A 828 -3.65 -31.14 -18.30
CA LEU A 828 -3.06 -31.96 -19.37
C LEU A 828 -3.46 -31.39 -20.73
N ASP A 829 -2.50 -31.02 -21.56
CA ASP A 829 -2.80 -30.54 -22.92
C ASP A 829 -1.95 -31.26 -23.96
N ALA A 830 -2.56 -32.17 -24.71
CA ALA A 830 -1.96 -32.89 -25.83
C ALA A 830 -2.46 -32.38 -27.20
N SER A 831 -3.04 -31.18 -27.26
CA SER A 831 -3.65 -30.62 -28.46
C SER A 831 -2.70 -30.60 -29.66
N GLY A 832 -3.06 -31.27 -30.75
CA GLY A 832 -2.23 -31.37 -31.96
C GLY A 832 -1.27 -32.55 -32.00
N CYS A 833 -1.32 -33.49 -31.04
CA CYS A 833 -0.60 -34.76 -31.12
C CYS A 833 -1.23 -35.70 -32.16
N VAL A 834 -1.05 -35.41 -33.45
CA VAL A 834 -1.69 -36.12 -34.57
C VAL A 834 -1.28 -37.60 -34.71
N SER A 835 -0.21 -38.02 -34.05
CA SER A 835 0.21 -39.43 -33.99
C SER A 835 -0.25 -40.19 -32.75
N LEU A 836 -0.99 -39.54 -31.84
CA LEU A 836 -1.38 -40.14 -30.56
C LEU A 836 -2.46 -41.20 -30.77
N GLU A 837 -2.08 -42.46 -30.56
CA GLU A 837 -2.91 -43.64 -30.78
C GLU A 837 -3.53 -44.13 -29.46
N ASN A 838 -2.76 -44.15 -28.36
CA ASN A 838 -3.18 -44.80 -27.10
C ASN A 838 -2.96 -43.91 -25.85
N VAL A 839 -3.92 -43.91 -24.91
CA VAL A 839 -3.82 -43.21 -23.60
C VAL A 839 -4.14 -44.15 -22.44
N THR A 840 -3.24 -44.25 -21.47
CA THR A 840 -3.38 -45.16 -20.31
C THR A 840 -3.89 -44.43 -19.08
N PHE A 841 -5.10 -44.76 -18.61
CA PHE A 841 -5.67 -44.26 -17.34
C PHE A 841 -5.44 -45.25 -16.18
N PRO A 842 -5.77 -44.88 -14.91
CA PRO A 842 -5.79 -45.81 -13.80
C PRO A 842 -6.83 -46.93 -13.99
N SER A 843 -6.42 -48.19 -13.82
CA SER A 843 -7.20 -49.40 -14.19
C SER A 843 -8.44 -49.72 -13.33
N THR A 844 -8.93 -48.78 -12.52
CA THR A 844 -10.16 -48.92 -11.71
C THR A 844 -10.74 -47.53 -11.45
N SER A 845 -12.07 -47.38 -11.45
CA SER A 845 -12.76 -46.12 -11.15
C SER A 845 -12.35 -45.53 -9.79
N LEU A 846 -12.14 -46.38 -8.77
CA LEU A 846 -11.60 -45.99 -7.44
C LEU A 846 -10.23 -45.30 -7.47
N GLN A 847 -9.44 -45.47 -8.52
CA GLN A 847 -8.18 -44.75 -8.71
C GLN A 847 -8.34 -43.49 -9.59
N MET A 848 -9.31 -43.48 -10.52
CA MET A 848 -9.70 -42.28 -11.27
C MET A 848 -10.41 -41.24 -10.36
N LEU A 849 -11.20 -41.70 -9.39
CA LEU A 849 -11.85 -40.87 -8.36
C LEU A 849 -10.85 -40.07 -7.49
N LYS A 850 -9.57 -40.47 -7.46
CA LYS A 850 -8.49 -39.78 -6.73
C LYS A 850 -7.83 -38.66 -7.55
N GLU A 851 -8.13 -38.56 -8.84
CA GLU A 851 -7.63 -37.47 -9.70
C GLU A 851 -8.48 -36.20 -9.55
N ASN A 852 -7.88 -35.02 -9.76
CA ASN A 852 -8.57 -33.73 -9.69
C ASN A 852 -8.19 -32.84 -10.90
N LYS A 853 -8.38 -33.36 -12.11
CA LYS A 853 -8.06 -32.67 -13.37
C LYS A 853 -9.10 -31.57 -13.63
N THR A 854 -8.66 -30.31 -13.76
CA THR A 854 -9.53 -29.18 -14.13
C THR A 854 -9.52 -28.91 -15.62
N ARG A 855 -8.39 -29.12 -16.31
CA ARG A 855 -8.23 -28.78 -17.73
C ARG A 855 -7.58 -29.93 -18.50
N VAL A 856 -8.29 -30.53 -19.46
CA VAL A 856 -7.79 -31.63 -20.29
C VAL A 856 -8.11 -31.39 -21.76
N ALA A 857 -7.11 -31.41 -22.63
CA ALA A 857 -7.31 -31.16 -24.06
C ALA A 857 -6.60 -32.18 -24.97
N PHE A 858 -7.39 -32.80 -25.86
CA PHE A 858 -6.95 -33.71 -26.92
C PHE A 858 -7.41 -33.21 -28.30
N TRP A 859 -7.41 -31.89 -28.52
CA TRP A 859 -7.77 -31.33 -29.84
C TRP A 859 -6.93 -31.97 -30.95
N ASN A 860 -7.54 -32.28 -32.09
CA ASN A 860 -6.91 -32.85 -33.28
C ASN A 860 -6.14 -34.18 -33.07
N CYS A 861 -6.35 -34.90 -31.96
CA CYS A 861 -5.73 -36.20 -31.68
C CYS A 861 -6.47 -37.35 -32.40
N LEU A 862 -6.61 -37.24 -33.73
CA LEU A 862 -7.59 -38.02 -34.52
C LEU A 862 -7.27 -39.51 -34.68
N LYS A 863 -6.12 -39.97 -34.16
CA LYS A 863 -5.71 -41.39 -34.16
C LYS A 863 -6.09 -42.16 -32.89
N LEU A 864 -6.65 -41.47 -31.87
CA LEU A 864 -7.02 -42.10 -30.60
C LEU A 864 -7.95 -43.30 -30.82
N ASP A 865 -7.56 -44.45 -30.28
CA ASP A 865 -8.30 -45.69 -30.43
C ASP A 865 -9.64 -45.68 -29.66
N GLN A 866 -10.53 -46.61 -29.99
CA GLN A 866 -11.87 -46.66 -29.38
C GLN A 866 -11.84 -47.01 -27.88
N HIS A 867 -10.77 -47.63 -27.38
CA HIS A 867 -10.56 -47.82 -25.95
C HIS A 867 -10.21 -46.49 -25.28
N SER A 868 -9.17 -45.80 -25.77
CA SER A 868 -8.70 -44.51 -25.23
C SER A 868 -9.80 -43.45 -25.23
N LEU A 869 -10.64 -43.38 -26.27
CA LEU A 869 -11.77 -42.44 -26.30
C LEU A 869 -12.82 -42.71 -25.21
N LYS A 870 -13.10 -43.98 -24.89
CA LYS A 870 -14.02 -44.35 -23.78
C LYS A 870 -13.42 -44.01 -22.42
N GLU A 871 -12.13 -44.29 -22.23
CA GLU A 871 -11.41 -43.94 -21.00
C GLU A 871 -11.36 -42.42 -20.78
N ILE A 872 -11.19 -41.64 -21.85
CA ILE A 872 -11.26 -40.17 -21.81
C ILE A 872 -12.69 -39.70 -21.47
N GLU A 873 -13.75 -40.27 -22.07
CA GLU A 873 -15.14 -39.93 -21.73
C GLU A 873 -15.46 -40.23 -20.26
N LEU A 874 -15.02 -41.39 -19.73
CA LEU A 874 -15.17 -41.77 -18.32
C LEU A 874 -14.39 -40.84 -17.39
N ASN A 875 -13.14 -40.51 -17.73
CA ASN A 875 -12.31 -39.59 -16.95
C ASN A 875 -12.91 -38.17 -16.95
N ALA A 876 -13.47 -37.73 -18.08
CA ALA A 876 -14.18 -36.45 -18.19
C ALA A 876 -15.44 -36.44 -17.33
N GLN A 877 -16.26 -37.50 -17.37
CA GLN A 877 -17.45 -37.63 -16.54
C GLN A 877 -17.10 -37.55 -15.04
N ILE A 878 -16.10 -38.31 -14.58
CA ILE A 878 -15.67 -38.33 -13.18
C ILE A 878 -15.20 -36.95 -12.71
N ASN A 879 -14.31 -36.29 -13.47
CA ASN A 879 -13.76 -35.01 -13.04
C ASN A 879 -14.80 -33.87 -13.17
N MET A 880 -15.64 -33.86 -14.20
CA MET A 880 -16.73 -32.87 -14.34
C MET A 880 -17.76 -32.97 -13.21
N MET A 881 -18.16 -34.19 -12.82
CA MET A 881 -19.06 -34.40 -11.68
C MET A 881 -18.46 -33.86 -10.37
N LYS A 882 -17.16 -34.09 -10.13
CA LYS A 882 -16.44 -33.55 -8.96
C LYS A 882 -16.32 -32.02 -8.98
N LEU A 883 -16.06 -31.43 -10.14
CA LEU A 883 -15.95 -29.97 -10.29
C LEU A 883 -17.32 -29.28 -10.09
N ALA A 884 -18.38 -29.86 -10.63
CA ALA A 884 -19.76 -29.42 -10.38
C ALA A 884 -20.08 -29.44 -8.88
N HIS A 885 -19.75 -30.52 -8.17
CA HIS A 885 -19.98 -30.60 -6.71
C HIS A 885 -19.10 -29.61 -5.90
N LYS A 886 -17.86 -29.33 -6.34
CA LYS A 886 -17.04 -28.26 -5.74
C LYS A 886 -17.71 -26.89 -5.88
N GLN A 887 -18.28 -26.57 -7.04
CA GLN A 887 -18.95 -25.28 -7.27
C GLN A 887 -20.21 -25.08 -6.42
N ILE A 888 -20.87 -26.16 -5.98
CA ILE A 888 -22.02 -26.15 -5.05
C ILE A 888 -21.60 -25.88 -3.59
N SER A 889 -20.35 -26.17 -3.23
CA SER A 889 -19.87 -26.15 -1.84
C SER A 889 -19.01 -24.92 -1.47
N THR A 890 -18.63 -24.08 -2.42
CA THR A 890 -17.89 -22.83 -2.18
C THR A 890 -18.79 -21.63 -1.84
N SER A 891 -18.51 -20.95 -0.73
CA SER A 891 -19.19 -19.71 -0.32
C SER A 891 -18.88 -18.49 -1.20
N SER A 892 -19.77 -17.49 -1.19
CA SER A 892 -19.86 -16.39 -2.16
C SER A 892 -18.71 -15.38 -2.24
N ASN A 893 -17.72 -15.44 -1.35
CA ASN A 893 -16.77 -14.34 -1.11
C ASN A 893 -15.36 -14.57 -1.67
N ASP A 894 -15.11 -15.71 -2.31
CA ASP A 894 -13.79 -16.07 -2.82
C ASP A 894 -13.67 -15.73 -4.32
N HIS A 895 -12.83 -14.75 -4.65
CA HIS A 895 -12.66 -14.22 -6.01
C HIS A 895 -11.54 -14.95 -6.80
N ASP A 896 -11.52 -16.29 -6.72
CA ASP A 896 -10.63 -17.11 -7.54
C ASP A 896 -11.10 -17.11 -9.01
N TYR A 897 -10.27 -16.51 -9.88
CA TYR A 897 -10.55 -16.38 -11.31
C TYR A 897 -10.41 -17.71 -12.09
N ASP A 898 -9.86 -18.78 -11.48
CA ASP A 898 -9.51 -20.02 -12.20
C ASP A 898 -10.56 -21.15 -12.04
N ALA A 899 -11.78 -20.83 -11.60
CA ALA A 899 -12.86 -21.77 -11.25
C ALA A 899 -13.52 -22.56 -12.41
N GLN A 900 -13.02 -22.45 -13.65
CA GLN A 900 -13.57 -23.08 -14.85
C GLN A 900 -12.93 -24.46 -15.12
N GLY A 901 -13.75 -25.52 -15.13
CA GLY A 901 -13.36 -26.85 -15.59
C GLY A 901 -13.59 -27.04 -17.09
N THR A 902 -12.63 -27.63 -17.82
CA THR A 902 -12.72 -27.91 -19.27
C THR A 902 -12.15 -29.28 -19.65
N TYR A 903 -12.84 -30.00 -20.53
CA TYR A 903 -12.38 -31.25 -21.15
C TYR A 903 -12.66 -31.20 -22.66
N VAL A 904 -11.69 -31.60 -23.49
CA VAL A 904 -11.87 -31.67 -24.95
C VAL A 904 -11.26 -32.94 -25.54
N TYR A 905 -11.99 -33.62 -26.43
CA TYR A 905 -11.52 -34.79 -27.18
C TYR A 905 -12.26 -34.96 -28.52
N PRO A 906 -11.71 -35.72 -29.48
CA PRO A 906 -12.37 -35.94 -30.78
C PRO A 906 -13.71 -36.69 -30.63
N GLY A 907 -14.74 -36.25 -31.35
CA GLY A 907 -16.05 -36.91 -31.32
C GLY A 907 -17.19 -36.02 -31.82
N SER A 908 -18.16 -36.64 -32.51
CA SER A 908 -19.26 -35.97 -33.22
C SER A 908 -20.63 -36.09 -32.54
N SER A 909 -20.69 -36.63 -31.32
CA SER A 909 -21.94 -36.87 -30.59
C SER A 909 -21.87 -36.47 -29.13
N VAL A 910 -22.94 -35.84 -28.62
CA VAL A 910 -23.06 -35.44 -27.22
C VAL A 910 -23.04 -36.68 -26.30
N PRO A 911 -22.13 -36.76 -25.30
CA PRO A 911 -21.95 -37.89 -24.39
C PRO A 911 -23.26 -38.43 -23.79
N LYS A 912 -23.41 -39.76 -23.74
CA LYS A 912 -24.69 -40.40 -23.42
C LYS A 912 -25.16 -40.18 -21.98
N TRP A 913 -24.23 -39.87 -21.07
CA TRP A 913 -24.50 -39.61 -19.66
C TRP A 913 -25.05 -38.20 -19.37
N LEU A 914 -25.11 -37.31 -20.37
CA LEU A 914 -25.73 -35.99 -20.21
C LEU A 914 -27.26 -36.06 -20.23
N MET A 915 -27.90 -35.35 -19.31
CA MET A 915 -29.34 -35.45 -19.05
C MET A 915 -30.18 -34.91 -20.21
N TYR A 916 -29.89 -33.69 -20.66
CA TYR A 916 -30.54 -33.04 -21.81
C TYR A 916 -29.56 -32.98 -22.98
N ARG A 917 -30.01 -33.34 -24.18
CA ARG A 917 -29.18 -33.40 -25.40
C ARG A 917 -29.99 -32.97 -26.62
N THR A 918 -29.41 -32.19 -27.51
CA THR A 918 -30.04 -31.70 -28.74
C THR A 918 -29.05 -31.61 -29.91
N LYS A 919 -29.57 -31.52 -31.14
CA LYS A 919 -28.83 -31.08 -32.34
C LYS A 919 -29.15 -29.64 -32.76
N SER A 920 -30.07 -28.97 -32.05
CA SER A 920 -30.45 -27.57 -32.27
C SER A 920 -29.51 -26.60 -31.53
N ASP A 921 -29.59 -25.32 -31.87
CA ASP A 921 -28.98 -24.21 -31.13
C ASP A 921 -29.66 -23.94 -29.76
N SER A 922 -30.78 -24.61 -29.50
CA SER A 922 -31.70 -24.33 -28.40
C SER A 922 -32.30 -25.61 -27.83
N MET A 923 -32.56 -25.60 -26.52
CA MET A 923 -33.13 -26.74 -25.80
C MET A 923 -33.85 -26.29 -24.51
N THR A 924 -34.79 -27.11 -24.06
CA THR A 924 -35.61 -26.81 -22.88
C THR A 924 -35.26 -27.75 -21.73
N ILE A 925 -34.81 -27.18 -20.62
CA ILE A 925 -34.40 -27.88 -19.39
C ILE A 925 -35.60 -27.90 -18.42
N ASN A 926 -35.78 -29.01 -17.69
CA ASN A 926 -36.90 -29.20 -16.76
C ASN A 926 -36.40 -29.66 -15.38
N LEU A 927 -36.32 -28.73 -14.44
CA LEU A 927 -35.83 -28.94 -13.07
C LEU A 927 -36.93 -29.42 -12.11
N SER A 928 -38.01 -30.05 -12.59
CA SER A 928 -39.10 -30.57 -11.75
C SER A 928 -38.71 -31.69 -10.77
N PHE A 929 -37.42 -32.04 -10.68
CA PHE A 929 -36.83 -32.97 -9.72
C PHE A 929 -36.05 -32.25 -8.59
N VAL A 930 -35.96 -30.92 -8.63
CA VAL A 930 -35.17 -30.09 -7.69
C VAL A 930 -36.10 -29.44 -6.67
N ASN A 931 -35.78 -29.57 -5.38
CA ASN A 931 -36.50 -28.88 -4.33
C ASN A 931 -36.06 -27.39 -4.27
N HIS A 932 -36.88 -26.52 -4.86
CA HIS A 932 -36.63 -25.07 -5.02
C HIS A 932 -36.38 -24.28 -3.72
N SER A 933 -36.45 -24.90 -2.53
CA SER A 933 -36.27 -24.27 -1.22
C SER A 933 -34.83 -24.28 -0.68
N SER A 934 -33.89 -25.05 -1.25
CA SER A 934 -32.51 -25.14 -0.71
C SER A 934 -31.39 -25.56 -1.68
N ASP A 935 -31.68 -26.28 -2.78
CA ASP A 935 -30.63 -26.80 -3.68
C ASP A 935 -29.93 -25.68 -4.49
N GLN A 936 -28.62 -25.52 -4.31
CA GLN A 936 -27.76 -24.90 -5.33
C GLN A 936 -27.40 -25.92 -6.40
N LEU A 937 -27.51 -25.53 -7.68
CA LEU A 937 -27.15 -26.38 -8.82
C LEU A 937 -25.83 -25.92 -9.44
N ALA A 938 -25.01 -26.88 -9.87
CA ALA A 938 -23.96 -26.63 -10.84
C ALA A 938 -24.38 -27.21 -12.20
N PHE A 939 -23.91 -26.61 -13.29
CA PHE A 939 -24.25 -27.05 -14.65
C PHE A 939 -23.01 -27.55 -15.39
N ILE A 940 -23.07 -28.80 -15.84
CA ILE A 940 -22.10 -29.35 -16.80
C ILE A 940 -22.68 -29.15 -18.20
N PHE A 941 -21.93 -28.46 -19.05
CA PHE A 941 -22.28 -28.20 -20.44
C PHE A 941 -21.43 -29.03 -21.39
N CYS A 942 -22.00 -29.35 -22.54
CA CYS A 942 -21.34 -30.00 -23.67
C CYS A 942 -21.69 -29.30 -24.98
N PHE A 943 -20.72 -29.14 -25.86
CA PHE A 943 -20.89 -28.59 -27.20
C PHE A 943 -20.12 -29.45 -28.19
N ILE A 944 -20.76 -29.83 -29.30
CA ILE A 944 -20.06 -30.48 -30.41
C ILE A 944 -19.54 -29.38 -31.32
N VAL A 945 -18.28 -29.01 -31.08
CA VAL A 945 -17.57 -27.99 -31.84
C VAL A 945 -17.21 -28.61 -33.20
N PRO A 946 -17.68 -28.05 -34.33
CA PRO A 946 -17.42 -28.62 -35.65
C PRO A 946 -15.96 -28.43 -36.06
N GLN A 947 -15.58 -29.01 -37.20
CA GLN A 947 -14.40 -28.59 -37.95
C GLN A 947 -14.42 -27.06 -38.17
N ILE A 948 -13.27 -26.39 -37.97
CA ILE A 948 -13.11 -24.94 -38.20
C ILE A 948 -11.71 -24.66 -38.76
N GLU A 949 -11.65 -23.83 -39.81
CA GLU A 949 -10.40 -23.37 -40.39
C GLU A 949 -9.60 -22.45 -39.46
N SER A 950 -8.32 -22.23 -39.79
CA SER A 950 -7.30 -21.60 -38.94
C SER A 950 -7.43 -20.08 -38.72
N GLN A 951 -8.63 -19.52 -38.88
CA GLN A 951 -8.91 -18.10 -38.63
C GLN A 951 -9.38 -17.88 -37.19
N GLY A 952 -8.49 -17.40 -36.32
CA GLY A 952 -8.81 -16.99 -34.95
C GLY A 952 -8.42 -17.97 -33.85
N PHE A 953 -8.37 -17.46 -32.61
CA PHE A 953 -7.75 -18.14 -31.45
C PHE A 953 -8.74 -18.47 -30.33
N ILE A 954 -9.86 -17.75 -30.26
CA ILE A 954 -10.85 -17.85 -29.19
C ILE A 954 -12.22 -18.06 -29.80
N LEU A 955 -12.96 -19.05 -29.29
CA LEU A 955 -14.41 -19.18 -29.48
C LEU A 955 -15.12 -18.55 -28.30
N ARG A 956 -16.17 -17.78 -28.57
CA ARG A 956 -17.09 -17.23 -27.56
C ARG A 956 -18.42 -17.95 -27.68
N PHE A 957 -18.89 -18.53 -26.58
CA PHE A 957 -20.21 -19.11 -26.44
C PHE A 957 -21.11 -18.09 -25.74
N ASN A 958 -22.14 -17.61 -26.43
CA ASN A 958 -23.17 -16.73 -25.87
C ASN A 958 -24.36 -17.59 -25.46
N ILE A 959 -24.74 -17.54 -24.19
CA ILE A 959 -25.84 -18.33 -23.62
C ILE A 959 -26.90 -17.38 -23.07
N SER A 960 -28.10 -17.42 -23.65
CA SER A 960 -29.27 -16.67 -23.18
C SER A 960 -30.40 -17.60 -22.71
N VAL A 961 -31.26 -17.07 -21.84
CA VAL A 961 -32.39 -17.80 -21.23
C VAL A 961 -33.70 -17.21 -21.76
N ASP A 962 -34.59 -18.10 -22.20
CA ASP A 962 -35.95 -17.90 -22.75
C ASP A 962 -36.10 -16.93 -23.95
N GLY A 963 -35.14 -16.05 -24.21
CA GLY A 963 -35.17 -14.98 -25.21
C GLY A 963 -34.78 -13.60 -24.66
N GLU A 964 -34.32 -13.52 -23.40
CA GLU A 964 -33.85 -12.29 -22.76
C GLU A 964 -32.60 -11.73 -23.47
N ASP A 965 -32.49 -10.40 -23.62
CA ASP A 965 -31.38 -9.73 -24.33
C ASP A 965 -30.01 -9.93 -23.66
N GLU A 966 -30.02 -10.09 -22.34
CA GLU A 966 -28.82 -10.39 -21.56
C GLU A 966 -28.37 -11.83 -21.81
N ASN A 967 -27.09 -11.97 -22.17
CA ASN A 967 -26.42 -13.25 -22.37
C ASN A 967 -25.15 -13.29 -21.51
N ILE A 968 -24.80 -14.49 -21.04
CA ILE A 968 -23.48 -14.75 -20.47
C ILE A 968 -22.54 -15.27 -21.55
N GLN A 969 -21.33 -14.73 -21.56
CA GLN A 969 -20.30 -15.04 -22.55
C GLN A 969 -19.22 -15.90 -21.91
N VAL A 970 -18.97 -17.08 -22.46
CA VAL A 970 -17.91 -17.97 -22.00
C VAL A 970 -16.91 -18.20 -23.13
N TYR A 971 -15.63 -18.11 -22.79
CA TYR A 971 -14.53 -18.18 -23.75
C TYR A 971 -13.88 -19.56 -23.75
N LEU A 972 -13.37 -19.96 -24.92
CA LEU A 972 -12.65 -21.20 -25.16
C LEU A 972 -11.44 -20.94 -26.06
N ASP A 973 -10.25 -21.18 -25.53
CA ASP A 973 -9.03 -21.26 -26.33
C ASP A 973 -9.08 -22.50 -27.24
N ARG A 974 -8.80 -22.29 -28.53
CA ARG A 974 -8.74 -23.37 -29.54
C ARG A 974 -7.34 -23.43 -30.17
N PRO A 975 -6.96 -24.54 -30.83
CA PRO A 975 -5.67 -24.63 -31.50
C PRO A 975 -5.50 -23.56 -32.59
N SER A 976 -4.31 -22.96 -32.67
CA SER A 976 -3.95 -22.01 -33.72
C SER A 976 -3.99 -22.61 -35.14
N LEU A 977 -3.79 -23.93 -35.24
CA LEU A 977 -3.88 -24.70 -36.49
C LEU A 977 -5.32 -25.08 -36.90
N GLY A 978 -6.33 -24.49 -36.24
CA GLY A 978 -7.74 -24.82 -36.45
C GLY A 978 -8.16 -26.17 -35.85
N ILE A 979 -9.40 -26.56 -36.13
CA ILE A 979 -10.03 -27.78 -35.62
C ILE A 979 -10.37 -28.66 -36.83
N LYS A 980 -9.81 -29.88 -36.89
CA LYS A 980 -9.81 -30.73 -38.10
C LYS A 980 -11.00 -31.69 -38.21
N SER A 981 -11.79 -31.85 -37.15
CA SER A 981 -12.97 -32.72 -37.09
C SER A 981 -13.95 -32.19 -36.05
N ASP A 982 -15.11 -32.81 -35.93
CA ASP A 982 -15.97 -32.58 -34.77
C ASP A 982 -15.26 -33.03 -33.48
N HIS A 983 -15.44 -32.23 -32.41
CA HIS A 983 -14.90 -32.49 -31.08
C HIS A 983 -15.97 -32.31 -30.00
N VAL A 984 -15.91 -33.16 -28.97
CA VAL A 984 -16.67 -33.00 -27.74
C VAL A 984 -15.94 -31.99 -26.86
N TYR A 985 -16.55 -30.82 -26.64
CA TYR A 985 -16.12 -29.85 -25.64
C TYR A 985 -17.06 -29.90 -24.42
N LEU A 986 -16.53 -30.31 -23.27
CA LEU A 986 -17.21 -30.28 -21.98
C LEU A 986 -16.68 -29.11 -21.14
N MET A 987 -17.57 -28.40 -20.46
CA MET A 987 -17.17 -27.45 -19.41
C MET A 987 -18.09 -27.45 -18.20
N CYS A 988 -17.56 -27.03 -17.06
CA CYS A 988 -18.32 -26.69 -15.87
C CYS A 988 -17.79 -25.35 -15.35
N ASP A 989 -18.61 -24.30 -15.43
CA ASP A 989 -18.22 -22.93 -15.08
C ASP A 989 -19.11 -22.36 -13.97
N GLN A 990 -18.47 -21.70 -12.99
CA GLN A 990 -19.17 -21.21 -11.82
C GLN A 990 -19.93 -19.91 -12.09
N GLY A 991 -19.43 -19.05 -12.98
CA GLY A 991 -20.13 -17.84 -13.42
C GLY A 991 -21.43 -18.18 -14.16
N LEU A 992 -21.34 -19.12 -15.10
CA LEU A 992 -22.47 -19.70 -15.83
C LEU A 992 -23.47 -20.38 -14.89
N SER A 993 -23.00 -21.17 -13.92
CA SER A 993 -23.88 -21.81 -12.94
C SER A 993 -24.60 -20.78 -12.05
N ARG A 994 -23.91 -19.74 -11.56
CA ARG A 994 -24.54 -18.63 -10.81
C ARG A 994 -25.55 -17.86 -11.67
N TYR A 995 -25.23 -17.58 -12.93
CA TYR A 995 -26.11 -16.89 -13.88
C TYR A 995 -27.43 -17.66 -14.07
N LEU A 996 -27.36 -18.95 -14.39
CA LEU A 996 -28.54 -19.81 -14.55
C LEU A 996 -29.36 -19.91 -13.25
N ASN A 997 -28.69 -20.12 -12.11
CA ASN A 997 -29.35 -20.13 -10.79
C ASN A 997 -30.03 -18.80 -10.44
N SER A 998 -29.58 -17.67 -11.00
CA SER A 998 -30.23 -16.36 -10.81
C SER A 998 -31.52 -16.22 -11.63
N ARG A 999 -31.52 -16.69 -12.89
CA ARG A 999 -32.64 -16.57 -13.84
C ARG A 999 -33.75 -17.60 -13.61
N VAL A 1000 -33.41 -18.75 -13.05
CA VAL A 1000 -34.30 -19.92 -12.92
C VAL A 1000 -34.97 -20.01 -11.54
N LYS A 1001 -34.74 -19.03 -10.64
CA LYS A 1001 -35.49 -18.93 -9.37
C LYS A 1001 -37.00 -18.94 -9.66
N HIS A 1002 -37.71 -19.89 -9.06
CA HIS A 1002 -39.14 -20.14 -9.24
C HIS A 1002 -39.60 -20.64 -10.63
N ARG A 1003 -38.70 -20.90 -11.60
CA ARG A 1003 -39.05 -21.57 -12.87
C ARG A 1003 -38.71 -23.07 -12.80
N SER A 1004 -39.71 -23.94 -12.93
CA SER A 1004 -39.49 -25.40 -13.03
C SER A 1004 -38.97 -25.82 -14.42
N LYS A 1005 -39.18 -24.99 -15.45
CA LYS A 1005 -38.81 -25.27 -16.84
C LYS A 1005 -38.40 -23.97 -17.54
N PHE A 1006 -37.31 -24.01 -18.31
CA PHE A 1006 -36.76 -22.87 -19.04
C PHE A 1006 -36.06 -23.33 -20.33
N ARG A 1007 -36.01 -22.47 -21.34
CA ARG A 1007 -35.30 -22.70 -22.60
C ARG A 1007 -33.96 -21.97 -22.57
N ILE A 1008 -32.89 -22.64 -22.96
CA ILE A 1008 -31.62 -21.97 -23.29
C ILE A 1008 -31.46 -21.87 -24.81
N LYS A 1009 -30.75 -20.82 -25.24
CA LYS A 1009 -30.20 -20.70 -26.60
C LYS A 1009 -28.69 -20.50 -26.50
N VAL A 1010 -27.94 -21.16 -27.39
CA VAL A 1010 -26.48 -21.09 -27.49
C VAL A 1010 -26.09 -20.64 -28.89
N THR A 1011 -25.37 -19.53 -29.01
CA THR A 1011 -24.70 -19.13 -30.25
C THR A 1011 -23.18 -19.09 -30.03
N VAL A 1012 -22.41 -19.27 -31.10
CA VAL A 1012 -20.94 -19.31 -31.02
C VAL A 1012 -20.33 -18.35 -32.03
N GLU A 1013 -19.43 -17.48 -31.56
CA GLU A 1013 -18.68 -16.52 -32.36
C GLU A 1013 -17.19 -16.89 -32.39
N SER A 1014 -16.49 -16.57 -33.48
CA SER A 1014 -15.03 -16.69 -33.56
C SER A 1014 -14.37 -15.32 -33.63
N ARG A 1015 -13.22 -15.17 -32.94
CA ARG A 1015 -12.42 -13.94 -32.94
C ARG A 1015 -11.01 -14.17 -33.47
N THR A 1016 -10.58 -13.31 -34.39
CA THR A 1016 -9.18 -13.16 -34.79
C THR A 1016 -8.51 -11.96 -34.07
N PRO A 1017 -7.18 -11.85 -34.06
CA PRO A 1017 -6.50 -10.69 -33.47
C PRO A 1017 -6.57 -9.42 -34.34
N ILE A 1018 -6.93 -9.57 -35.62
CA ILE A 1018 -6.77 -8.54 -36.67
C ILE A 1018 -8.13 -8.07 -37.23
N SER A 1019 -9.21 -8.82 -36.95
CA SER A 1019 -10.59 -8.51 -37.35
C SER A 1019 -11.54 -8.39 -36.16
N GLY A 1020 -12.70 -7.80 -36.40
CA GLY A 1020 -13.87 -7.99 -35.53
C GLY A 1020 -14.36 -9.45 -35.50
N TYR A 1021 -15.42 -9.69 -34.73
CA TYR A 1021 -16.05 -11.01 -34.62
C TYR A 1021 -16.59 -11.50 -35.96
N MET A 1022 -16.29 -12.76 -36.29
CA MET A 1022 -16.78 -13.45 -37.48
C MET A 1022 -18.19 -14.02 -37.24
N PRO A 1023 -18.98 -14.29 -38.31
CA PRO A 1023 -20.39 -14.69 -38.19
C PRO A 1023 -20.60 -15.96 -37.36
N VAL A 1024 -21.81 -16.08 -36.82
CA VAL A 1024 -22.20 -17.13 -35.87
C VAL A 1024 -22.05 -18.53 -36.47
N MET A 1025 -21.36 -19.39 -35.72
CA MET A 1025 -21.11 -20.77 -36.08
C MET A 1025 -22.22 -21.71 -35.58
N LEU A 1026 -22.66 -22.61 -36.45
CA LEU A 1026 -23.60 -23.68 -36.12
C LEU A 1026 -22.89 -24.82 -35.37
N LEU A 1027 -23.24 -25.00 -34.10
CA LEU A 1027 -22.86 -26.19 -33.33
C LEU A 1027 -23.59 -27.43 -33.86
N ARG A 1028 -22.93 -28.59 -33.80
CA ARG A 1028 -23.51 -29.88 -34.24
C ARG A 1028 -24.31 -30.62 -33.16
N GLY A 1029 -24.27 -30.10 -31.94
CA GLY A 1029 -25.08 -30.56 -30.82
C GLY A 1029 -24.73 -29.84 -29.53
N VAL A 1030 -25.70 -29.76 -28.62
CA VAL A 1030 -25.58 -29.17 -27.29
C VAL A 1030 -26.10 -30.18 -26.26
N GLY A 1031 -25.40 -30.29 -25.13
CA GLY A 1031 -25.82 -31.11 -23.99
C GLY A 1031 -25.68 -30.35 -22.68
N VAL A 1032 -26.56 -30.64 -21.73
CA VAL A 1032 -26.52 -30.06 -20.39
C VAL A 1032 -26.92 -31.12 -19.35
N SER A 1033 -26.18 -31.17 -18.24
CA SER A 1033 -26.61 -31.80 -16.99
C SER A 1033 -26.61 -30.76 -15.86
N PRO A 1034 -27.78 -30.34 -15.34
CA PRO A 1034 -27.86 -29.79 -13.99
C PRO A 1034 -27.51 -30.87 -12.97
N ILE A 1035 -26.67 -30.51 -12.00
CA ILE A 1035 -26.17 -31.38 -10.93
C ILE A 1035 -26.51 -30.73 -9.58
N ASN A 1036 -27.16 -31.49 -8.69
CA ASN A 1036 -27.23 -31.21 -7.26
C ASN A 1036 -26.37 -32.22 -6.46
N SER A 1037 -26.25 -32.00 -5.14
CA SER A 1037 -25.46 -32.86 -4.26
C SER A 1037 -25.97 -34.32 -4.25
N SER A 1038 -27.27 -34.57 -4.36
CA SER A 1038 -27.83 -35.93 -4.38
C SER A 1038 -27.39 -36.71 -5.62
N GLN A 1039 -27.50 -36.09 -6.80
CA GLN A 1039 -27.04 -36.68 -8.07
C GLN A 1039 -25.54 -37.00 -8.04
N TYR A 1040 -24.72 -36.13 -7.45
CA TYR A 1040 -23.29 -36.39 -7.27
C TYR A 1040 -23.02 -37.60 -6.36
N HIS A 1041 -23.64 -37.67 -5.17
CA HIS A 1041 -23.41 -38.78 -4.24
C HIS A 1041 -23.86 -40.14 -4.84
N ASN A 1042 -25.00 -40.18 -5.53
CA ASN A 1042 -25.46 -41.37 -6.24
C ASN A 1042 -24.48 -41.81 -7.35
N PHE A 1043 -23.89 -40.84 -8.07
CA PHE A 1043 -22.86 -41.12 -9.08
C PHE A 1043 -21.57 -41.70 -8.47
N ILE A 1044 -21.11 -41.16 -7.34
CA ILE A 1044 -19.91 -41.66 -6.63
C ILE A 1044 -20.15 -43.09 -6.13
N GLN A 1045 -21.26 -43.36 -5.43
CA GLN A 1045 -21.60 -44.70 -4.95
C GLN A 1045 -21.66 -45.72 -6.11
N HIS A 1046 -22.22 -45.35 -7.26
CA HIS A 1046 -22.25 -46.22 -8.43
C HIS A 1046 -20.85 -46.52 -8.99
N MET A 1047 -19.96 -45.51 -9.03
CA MET A 1047 -18.56 -45.67 -9.47
C MET A 1047 -17.71 -46.48 -8.48
N GLU A 1048 -18.04 -46.46 -7.19
CA GLU A 1048 -17.40 -47.30 -6.16
C GLU A 1048 -17.86 -48.76 -6.31
N ILE A 1049 -19.17 -49.02 -6.41
CA ILE A 1049 -19.73 -50.37 -6.59
C ILE A 1049 -19.20 -51.05 -7.87
N ILE A 1050 -19.07 -50.30 -8.98
CA ILE A 1050 -18.49 -50.81 -10.25
C ILE A 1050 -17.03 -51.24 -10.07
N ALA A 1051 -16.28 -50.64 -9.16
CA ALA A 1051 -14.84 -50.85 -9.01
C ALA A 1051 -14.46 -52.01 -8.06
N GLU A 1052 -15.39 -52.53 -7.24
CA GLU A 1052 -15.13 -53.66 -6.33
C GLU A 1052 -15.32 -55.03 -7.02
N GLY A 1053 -16.23 -55.14 -7.99
CA GLY A 1053 -16.44 -56.33 -8.81
C GLY A 1053 -17.19 -57.49 -8.12
N PRO A 1054 -17.60 -58.53 -8.87
CA PRO A 1054 -18.50 -59.58 -8.38
C PRO A 1054 -17.76 -60.71 -7.62
N THR A 1055 -16.97 -60.36 -6.60
CA THR A 1055 -16.34 -61.32 -5.69
C THR A 1055 -16.51 -60.86 -4.23
N TYR A 1056 -17.05 -61.73 -3.37
CA TYR A 1056 -17.49 -61.48 -1.99
C TYR A 1056 -18.82 -60.72 -1.82
N LEU A 1057 -19.92 -61.45 -2.04
CA LEU A 1057 -21.21 -61.17 -1.38
C LEU A 1057 -21.76 -62.46 -0.72
N PRO A 1058 -21.74 -62.51 0.61
CA PRO A 1058 -22.91 -63.00 1.33
C PRO A 1058 -23.35 -62.04 2.46
N GLY A 1059 -24.65 -61.96 2.73
CA GLY A 1059 -25.21 -61.20 3.87
C GLY A 1059 -26.23 -60.13 3.47
N ARG A 1060 -25.79 -58.94 3.08
CA ARG A 1060 -26.65 -57.74 3.04
C ARG A 1060 -27.76 -57.72 1.97
N VAL A 1061 -27.55 -58.35 0.81
CA VAL A 1061 -28.55 -58.36 -0.28
C VAL A 1061 -29.82 -59.14 0.11
N ILE A 1062 -29.67 -60.25 0.87
CA ILE A 1062 -30.81 -61.04 1.35
C ILE A 1062 -31.69 -60.19 2.28
N TYR A 1063 -31.08 -59.43 3.19
CA TYR A 1063 -31.82 -58.62 4.16
C TYR A 1063 -32.69 -57.57 3.48
N VAL A 1064 -32.16 -56.84 2.49
CA VAL A 1064 -32.90 -55.80 1.75
C VAL A 1064 -34.08 -56.39 0.95
N LEU A 1065 -33.87 -57.53 0.28
CA LEU A 1065 -34.94 -58.22 -0.44
C LEU A 1065 -36.04 -58.72 0.50
N PHE A 1066 -35.66 -59.21 1.69
CA PHE A 1066 -36.61 -59.71 2.69
C PHE A 1066 -37.51 -58.59 3.25
N THR A 1067 -36.96 -57.40 3.55
CA THR A 1067 -37.76 -56.24 4.00
C THR A 1067 -38.72 -55.76 2.92
N ILE A 1068 -38.29 -55.76 1.65
CA ILE A 1068 -39.16 -55.38 0.52
C ILE A 1068 -40.31 -56.38 0.35
N TYR A 1069 -40.03 -57.69 0.45
CA TYR A 1069 -41.05 -58.74 0.30
C TYR A 1069 -42.11 -58.69 1.42
N ILE A 1070 -41.69 -58.48 2.68
CA ILE A 1070 -42.60 -58.28 3.81
C ILE A 1070 -43.42 -56.98 3.63
N GLY A 1071 -42.79 -55.91 3.14
CA GLY A 1071 -43.48 -54.64 2.84
C GLY A 1071 -44.56 -54.76 1.75
N LEU A 1072 -44.38 -55.64 0.77
CA LEU A 1072 -45.45 -55.98 -0.18
C LEU A 1072 -46.54 -56.85 0.45
N LEU A 1073 -46.19 -57.88 1.23
CA LEU A 1073 -47.20 -58.75 1.87
C LEU A 1073 -48.17 -57.95 2.76
N ILE A 1074 -47.63 -57.04 3.59
CA ILE A 1074 -48.45 -56.20 4.48
C ILE A 1074 -49.39 -55.29 3.67
N LYS A 1075 -48.94 -54.74 2.53
CA LYS A 1075 -49.79 -53.94 1.63
C LYS A 1075 -50.92 -54.73 0.97
N ILE A 1076 -50.68 -56.00 0.63
CA ILE A 1076 -51.70 -56.88 0.03
C ILE A 1076 -52.75 -57.27 1.08
N ILE A 1077 -52.34 -57.54 2.32
CA ILE A 1077 -53.25 -57.84 3.43
C ILE A 1077 -54.12 -56.62 3.77
N PHE A 1078 -53.57 -55.41 3.76
CA PHE A 1078 -54.30 -54.13 3.88
C PHE A 1078 -55.14 -53.73 2.64
N GLN A 1079 -55.28 -54.62 1.64
CA GLN A 1079 -56.24 -54.48 0.54
C GLN A 1079 -57.36 -55.54 0.58
N TRP A 1080 -57.41 -56.36 1.64
CA TRP A 1080 -58.42 -57.41 1.85
C TRP A 1080 -59.17 -57.29 3.20
N PHE A 1081 -58.97 -56.17 3.91
CA PHE A 1081 -59.71 -55.70 5.07
C PHE A 1081 -60.07 -54.21 4.86
#